data_AF-A0A3D0DJT2-F1
#
_entry.id   AF-A0A3D0DJT2-F1
#
_cell.length_a   1.000
_cell.length_b   1.000
_cell.length_c   1.000
_cell.angle_alpha   90.00
_cell.angle_beta   90.00
_cell.angle_gamma   90.00
#
_symmetry.space_group_name_H-M   'P 1'
#
loop_
_entity.id
_entity.type
_entity.pdbx_description
1 polymer ?
#
loop_
_entity_poly.entity_id
_entity_poly.type
_entity_poly.pdbx_seq_one_letter_code
_entity_poly.pdbx_strand_id
1 'polypeptide(L)'
;LSIGDEAFYGTALTSLNLNDGLLSIGSGAFKECNNLKDASLPASVRFLGGSAFYNDKALSNIKLSENLKRIESSTFYFCNITNIDIPEGVTEIKGNAFASTGKMTNVNFPTTLKKINLEAFTNNYDLVALTLPDGLEELGNRAFQHCVDLKYLYIPESLKKIGTGVFYGDSEIEKVYYGGTEEEWKALCESGIGGLEYKEILFEQSAEDINKQLKVYTITYNLNGGRFMVSAPSGYTAADLPLKIDNPVKDSWGLDYSYRFVGWIKSPDENAVRDITIPEGTTENIELTAVFIEIYPITYDLDGGYLYNNSNPTYYSYEDEFELKNPNRSGYIFLGWTGSNGDVPQKEVKIKKGTKEKLSFKANWVEYYDITYDLDGGTVSENNPVTYTSLSEDILINNPTKEDKEFLGWMGTDIGTEPVKTLIIPKGSKGDREYTAIWKDGIYDKDRYTIEYRLDGGVMDGNPESYTSDDQDILIKRPHKDDYSFAGWWVMGDGNIFVKWRDDSIKDIIIPHGSRGNLILAAMFVECDHEEMETEPAIEPTCTEAGRTEYTHCGCEKNKSGGEVIPALGHQYDEGVVTKEPKVGEKGIRTFTCQRCKETKTEEIPALEDNSKGNVTDNPNKDDTVTDVNPNDPDKTPKEGEVGWTFKTSKGYFKITKAGKEPEVAFLSPVSTKKTSAVIPNTVKKKGITYKVISIADNAFVKCKKKLKKVTIGTKVKSIGKNAFKGCKKLKTVTIKTKSLKSIGKNAFKGINSKAKFKLPKKLSKKKVSKYKKMIKKAKAPKKAKITK
;
A
#
# COMPACT_ATOMS: atom_id res chain seq x y z
N LEU A 1 -45.95 -44.19 -28.86
CA LEU A 1 -44.56 -44.11 -29.36
C LEU A 1 -43.68 -44.93 -28.43
N SER A 2 -42.73 -45.67 -28.97
CA SER A 2 -41.92 -46.66 -28.23
C SER A 2 -40.55 -46.83 -28.89
N ILE A 3 -39.52 -47.06 -28.07
CA ILE A 3 -38.25 -47.64 -28.54
C ILE A 3 -38.36 -49.15 -28.37
N GLY A 4 -37.98 -49.91 -29.41
CA GLY A 4 -38.06 -51.37 -29.41
C GLY A 4 -37.02 -52.05 -28.51
N ASP A 5 -37.16 -53.36 -28.36
CA ASP A 5 -36.14 -54.18 -27.69
C ASP A 5 -34.82 -54.13 -28.48
N GLU A 6 -33.69 -54.10 -27.76
CA GLU A 6 -32.31 -54.08 -28.27
C GLU A 6 -31.96 -52.99 -29.32
N ALA A 7 -32.82 -51.97 -29.49
CA ALA A 7 -32.76 -51.01 -30.60
C ALA A 7 -31.44 -50.22 -30.78
N PHE A 8 -30.66 -50.03 -29.71
CA PHE A 8 -29.35 -49.37 -29.70
C PHE A 8 -28.27 -50.22 -29.03
N TYR A 9 -28.45 -51.56 -29.01
CA TYR A 9 -27.53 -52.50 -28.38
C TYR A 9 -26.07 -52.33 -28.86
N GLY A 10 -25.14 -52.20 -27.92
CA GLY A 10 -23.70 -52.10 -28.17
C GLY A 10 -23.26 -50.83 -28.92
N THR A 11 -24.12 -49.82 -29.05
CA THR A 11 -23.80 -48.63 -29.84
C THR A 11 -22.90 -47.63 -29.12
N ALA A 12 -22.14 -46.85 -29.88
CA ALA A 12 -21.20 -45.86 -29.36
C ALA A 12 -21.88 -44.54 -28.89
N LEU A 13 -23.17 -44.57 -28.52
CA LEU A 13 -23.94 -43.39 -28.10
C LEU A 13 -23.29 -42.67 -26.91
N THR A 14 -23.18 -41.35 -26.99
CA THR A 14 -22.62 -40.49 -25.92
C THR A 14 -23.67 -39.71 -25.14
N SER A 15 -24.88 -39.57 -25.69
CA SER A 15 -25.99 -38.78 -25.13
C SER A 15 -27.32 -39.25 -25.70
N LEU A 16 -28.40 -39.11 -24.93
CA LEU A 16 -29.78 -39.35 -25.39
C LEU A 16 -30.59 -38.06 -25.38
N ASN A 17 -31.39 -37.84 -26.41
CA ASN A 17 -32.43 -36.81 -26.46
C ASN A 17 -33.75 -37.49 -26.83
N LEU A 18 -34.65 -37.60 -25.86
CA LEU A 18 -35.90 -38.37 -25.94
C LEU A 18 -37.10 -37.42 -25.85
N ASN A 19 -38.13 -37.64 -26.65
CA ASN A 19 -39.26 -36.71 -26.76
C ASN A 19 -40.40 -37.03 -25.78
N ASP A 20 -41.15 -35.99 -25.37
CA ASP A 20 -42.27 -36.06 -24.41
C ASP A 20 -43.50 -36.89 -24.86
N GLY A 21 -43.42 -37.54 -26.02
CA GLY A 21 -44.42 -38.49 -26.51
C GLY A 21 -44.04 -39.97 -26.29
N LEU A 22 -42.82 -40.26 -25.81
CA LEU A 22 -42.30 -41.61 -25.66
C LEU A 22 -42.98 -42.32 -24.48
N LEU A 23 -43.64 -43.46 -24.72
CA LEU A 23 -44.43 -44.18 -23.71
C LEU A 23 -43.72 -45.41 -23.14
N SER A 24 -42.85 -46.05 -23.93
CA SER A 24 -42.11 -47.24 -23.52
C SER A 24 -40.72 -47.32 -24.14
N ILE A 25 -39.81 -47.95 -23.40
CA ILE A 25 -38.46 -48.34 -23.83
C ILE A 25 -38.36 -49.86 -23.65
N GLY A 26 -37.95 -50.55 -24.72
CA GLY A 26 -37.86 -52.01 -24.75
C GLY A 26 -36.80 -52.61 -23.83
N SER A 27 -36.80 -53.93 -23.75
CA SER A 27 -35.79 -54.71 -23.05
C SER A 27 -34.46 -54.65 -23.79
N GLY A 28 -33.36 -54.47 -23.08
CA GLY A 28 -32.04 -54.32 -23.70
C GLY A 28 -31.85 -53.07 -24.59
N ALA A 29 -32.81 -52.14 -24.64
CA ALA A 29 -32.88 -51.11 -25.67
C ALA A 29 -31.62 -50.23 -25.84
N PHE A 30 -30.88 -49.97 -24.78
CA PHE A 30 -29.59 -49.26 -24.78
C PHE A 30 -28.43 -50.11 -24.23
N LYS A 31 -28.64 -51.40 -23.95
CA LYS A 31 -27.64 -52.31 -23.38
C LYS A 31 -26.28 -52.18 -24.07
N GLU A 32 -25.22 -52.08 -23.27
CA GLU A 32 -23.82 -51.93 -23.69
C GLU A 32 -23.52 -50.62 -24.46
N CYS A 33 -24.30 -49.56 -24.24
CA CYS A 33 -23.97 -48.18 -24.63
C CYS A 33 -22.85 -47.61 -23.75
N ASN A 34 -21.66 -48.22 -23.81
CA ASN A 34 -20.51 -47.99 -22.92
C ASN A 34 -19.94 -46.54 -22.94
N ASN A 35 -20.42 -45.66 -23.83
CA ASN A 35 -20.03 -44.25 -23.92
C ASN A 35 -21.09 -43.27 -23.38
N LEU A 36 -22.31 -43.75 -23.05
CA LEU A 36 -23.44 -42.92 -22.62
C LEU A 36 -23.25 -42.53 -21.15
N LYS A 37 -23.02 -41.24 -20.89
CA LYS A 37 -22.71 -40.74 -19.53
C LYS A 37 -23.94 -40.41 -18.70
N ASP A 38 -24.93 -39.81 -19.34
CA ASP A 38 -26.09 -39.20 -18.71
C ASP A 38 -27.34 -39.52 -19.53
N ALA A 39 -28.43 -39.87 -18.87
CA ALA A 39 -29.72 -40.11 -19.49
C ALA A 39 -30.86 -39.41 -18.74
N SER A 40 -31.91 -39.01 -19.45
CA SER A 40 -33.13 -38.45 -18.87
C SER A 40 -34.34 -39.01 -19.57
N LEU A 41 -35.16 -39.77 -18.85
CA LEU A 41 -36.41 -40.32 -19.38
C LEU A 41 -37.52 -39.25 -19.30
N PRO A 42 -38.24 -38.96 -20.39
CA PRO A 42 -39.33 -38.01 -20.35
C PRO A 42 -40.48 -38.58 -19.50
N ALA A 43 -41.20 -37.72 -18.79
CA ALA A 43 -42.24 -38.10 -17.82
C ALA A 43 -43.42 -38.88 -18.45
N SER A 44 -43.51 -38.92 -19.78
CA SER A 44 -44.44 -39.73 -20.56
C SER A 44 -44.16 -41.24 -20.49
N VAL A 45 -42.93 -41.67 -20.17
CA VAL A 45 -42.53 -43.08 -20.16
C VAL A 45 -43.20 -43.81 -18.99
N ARG A 46 -43.92 -44.89 -19.31
CA ARG A 46 -44.66 -45.74 -18.36
C ARG A 46 -44.05 -47.13 -18.19
N PHE A 47 -43.20 -47.54 -19.14
CA PHE A 47 -42.53 -48.84 -19.15
C PHE A 47 -41.07 -48.69 -19.57
N LEU A 48 -40.19 -49.31 -18.79
CA LEU A 48 -38.75 -49.43 -19.06
C LEU A 48 -38.40 -50.91 -18.94
N GLY A 49 -37.94 -51.52 -20.02
CA GLY A 49 -37.73 -52.97 -20.10
C GLY A 49 -36.63 -53.52 -19.21
N GLY A 50 -36.61 -54.86 -19.11
CA GLY A 50 -35.53 -55.58 -18.44
C GLY A 50 -34.20 -55.36 -19.16
N SER A 51 -33.10 -55.25 -18.42
CA SER A 51 -31.76 -55.00 -18.97
C SER A 51 -31.63 -53.76 -19.87
N ALA A 52 -32.55 -52.79 -19.82
CA ALA A 52 -32.62 -51.69 -20.81
C ALA A 52 -31.36 -50.81 -20.89
N PHE A 53 -30.59 -50.67 -19.81
CA PHE A 53 -29.28 -49.99 -19.75
C PHE A 53 -28.19 -50.94 -19.21
N TYR A 54 -28.31 -52.25 -19.44
CA TYR A 54 -27.40 -53.26 -18.91
C TYR A 54 -25.96 -53.03 -19.42
N ASN A 55 -24.99 -53.01 -18.51
CA ASN A 55 -23.55 -52.87 -18.77
C ASN A 55 -23.16 -51.54 -19.47
N ASP A 56 -23.93 -50.48 -19.21
CA ASP A 56 -23.65 -49.12 -19.69
C ASP A 56 -22.60 -48.43 -18.80
N LYS A 57 -21.33 -48.81 -18.97
CA LYS A 57 -20.24 -48.46 -18.04
C LYS A 57 -19.90 -46.96 -17.93
N ALA A 58 -20.41 -46.11 -18.80
CA ALA A 58 -20.27 -44.66 -18.65
C ALA A 58 -21.42 -44.02 -17.85
N LEU A 59 -22.56 -44.71 -17.70
CA LEU A 59 -23.80 -44.13 -17.19
C LEU A 59 -23.70 -43.91 -15.68
N SER A 60 -23.43 -42.67 -15.27
CA SER A 60 -23.27 -42.27 -13.87
C SER A 60 -24.48 -41.55 -13.30
N ASN A 61 -25.31 -40.96 -14.17
CA ASN A 61 -26.55 -40.25 -13.82
C ASN A 61 -27.70 -40.69 -14.73
N ILE A 62 -28.87 -41.02 -14.17
CA ILE A 62 -30.11 -41.15 -14.94
C ILE A 62 -31.31 -40.54 -14.20
N LYS A 63 -32.05 -39.63 -14.85
CA LYS A 63 -33.40 -39.25 -14.38
C LYS A 63 -34.43 -40.27 -14.88
N LEU A 64 -35.11 -40.93 -13.96
CA LEU A 64 -36.22 -41.84 -14.24
C LEU A 64 -37.55 -41.07 -14.45
N SER A 65 -38.53 -41.72 -15.08
CA SER A 65 -39.85 -41.15 -15.31
C SER A 65 -40.76 -41.32 -14.09
N GLU A 66 -41.41 -40.23 -13.68
CA GLU A 66 -42.39 -40.14 -12.59
C GLU A 66 -43.66 -41.03 -12.83
N ASN A 67 -43.84 -41.58 -14.03
CA ASN A 67 -44.95 -42.49 -14.35
C ASN A 67 -44.60 -43.99 -14.35
N LEU A 68 -43.38 -44.38 -13.97
CA LEU A 68 -43.03 -45.79 -13.77
C LEU A 68 -43.82 -46.41 -12.60
N LYS A 69 -43.99 -47.73 -12.63
CA LYS A 69 -44.66 -48.52 -11.57
C LYS A 69 -43.79 -49.64 -10.98
N ARG A 70 -42.73 -50.03 -11.67
CA ARG A 70 -41.70 -50.95 -11.20
C ARG A 70 -40.40 -50.72 -11.98
N ILE A 71 -39.28 -51.10 -11.40
CA ILE A 71 -38.01 -51.26 -12.13
C ILE A 71 -37.89 -52.74 -12.51
N GLU A 72 -37.70 -53.03 -13.80
CA GLU A 72 -37.61 -54.39 -14.32
C GLU A 72 -36.26 -55.06 -13.97
N SER A 73 -36.14 -56.37 -14.22
CA SER A 73 -34.95 -57.14 -13.86
C SER A 73 -33.71 -56.65 -14.60
N SER A 74 -32.58 -56.58 -13.90
CA SER A 74 -31.26 -56.22 -14.44
C SER A 74 -31.16 -54.89 -15.20
N THR A 75 -32.14 -53.98 -15.09
CA THR A 75 -32.23 -52.76 -15.93
C THR A 75 -30.96 -51.89 -15.93
N PHE A 76 -30.25 -51.79 -14.80
CA PHE A 76 -29.01 -51.01 -14.62
C PHE A 76 -27.83 -51.87 -14.11
N TYR A 77 -27.87 -53.17 -14.37
CA TYR A 77 -26.80 -54.11 -13.99
C TYR A 77 -25.46 -53.70 -14.62
N PHE A 78 -24.37 -53.62 -13.84
CA PHE A 78 -23.05 -53.13 -14.30
C PHE A 78 -23.04 -51.71 -14.96
N CYS A 79 -23.97 -50.82 -14.61
CA CYS A 79 -23.80 -49.37 -14.83
C CYS A 79 -22.76 -48.78 -13.86
N ASN A 80 -22.45 -47.48 -13.94
CA ASN A 80 -21.64 -46.76 -12.95
C ASN A 80 -22.46 -45.69 -12.19
N ILE A 81 -23.77 -45.95 -11.99
CA ILE A 81 -24.71 -45.00 -11.37
C ILE A 81 -24.25 -44.64 -9.96
N THR A 82 -24.06 -43.35 -9.71
CA THR A 82 -23.57 -42.86 -8.42
C THR A 82 -24.70 -42.60 -7.42
N ASN A 83 -25.82 -42.05 -7.91
CA ASN A 83 -26.96 -41.65 -7.12
C ASN A 83 -28.22 -41.93 -7.95
N ILE A 84 -29.29 -42.42 -7.31
CA ILE A 84 -30.56 -42.68 -8.01
C ILE A 84 -31.77 -42.26 -7.18
N ASP A 85 -32.66 -41.50 -7.83
CA ASP A 85 -34.01 -41.20 -7.35
C ASP A 85 -34.99 -42.21 -7.96
N ILE A 86 -35.53 -43.11 -7.15
CA ILE A 86 -36.57 -44.05 -7.58
C ILE A 86 -37.93 -43.34 -7.48
N PRO A 87 -38.69 -43.17 -8.58
CA PRO A 87 -39.83 -42.25 -8.62
C PRO A 87 -41.06 -42.74 -7.84
N GLU A 88 -41.80 -41.78 -7.27
CA GLU A 88 -43.03 -42.05 -6.50
C GLU A 88 -44.10 -42.75 -7.35
N GLY A 89 -44.75 -43.75 -6.78
CA GLY A 89 -45.62 -44.66 -7.51
C GLY A 89 -44.95 -45.94 -8.02
N VAL A 90 -43.61 -46.07 -7.92
CA VAL A 90 -42.94 -47.38 -8.04
C VAL A 90 -43.24 -48.23 -6.80
N THR A 91 -43.75 -49.45 -7.01
CA THR A 91 -44.10 -50.38 -5.94
C THR A 91 -43.19 -51.60 -5.83
N GLU A 92 -42.42 -51.91 -6.88
CA GLU A 92 -41.50 -53.04 -6.94
C GLU A 92 -40.18 -52.69 -7.64
N ILE A 93 -39.06 -53.15 -7.07
CA ILE A 93 -37.76 -53.24 -7.75
C ILE A 93 -37.45 -54.72 -7.96
N LYS A 94 -37.26 -55.14 -9.21
CA LYS A 94 -37.01 -56.54 -9.57
C LYS A 94 -35.54 -56.95 -9.41
N GLY A 95 -35.30 -58.25 -9.57
CA GLY A 95 -34.01 -58.86 -9.24
C GLY A 95 -32.87 -58.32 -10.10
N ASN A 96 -31.70 -58.18 -9.48
CA ASN A 96 -30.48 -57.63 -10.09
C ASN A 96 -30.61 -56.20 -10.70
N ALA A 97 -31.72 -55.47 -10.48
CA ALA A 97 -32.03 -54.22 -11.18
C ALA A 97 -30.96 -53.12 -11.09
N PHE A 98 -30.26 -53.02 -9.97
CA PHE A 98 -29.14 -52.09 -9.69
C PHE A 98 -27.94 -52.85 -9.12
N ALA A 99 -27.73 -54.10 -9.53
CA ALA A 99 -26.62 -54.91 -9.02
C ALA A 99 -25.30 -54.60 -9.73
N SER A 100 -24.23 -54.67 -8.94
CA SER A 100 -22.84 -54.48 -9.34
C SER A 100 -22.59 -53.14 -10.03
N THR A 101 -23.26 -52.05 -9.60
CA THR A 101 -22.90 -50.71 -10.12
C THR A 101 -21.56 -50.23 -9.59
N GLY A 102 -21.15 -50.76 -8.42
CA GLY A 102 -19.83 -50.54 -7.83
C GLY A 102 -19.49 -49.08 -7.51
N LYS A 103 -20.40 -48.12 -7.69
CA LYS A 103 -20.21 -46.67 -7.52
C LYS A 103 -21.41 -45.95 -6.87
N MET A 104 -22.49 -46.67 -6.58
CA MET A 104 -23.68 -46.11 -5.93
C MET A 104 -23.40 -45.71 -4.48
N THR A 105 -23.37 -44.40 -4.20
CA THR A 105 -23.19 -43.83 -2.86
C THR A 105 -24.50 -43.56 -2.14
N ASN A 106 -25.62 -43.42 -2.88
CA ASN A 106 -26.94 -43.16 -2.30
C ASN A 106 -28.08 -43.67 -3.22
N VAL A 107 -29.16 -44.15 -2.61
CA VAL A 107 -30.43 -44.49 -3.28
C VAL A 107 -31.60 -43.89 -2.51
N ASN A 108 -32.41 -43.07 -3.17
CA ASN A 108 -33.64 -42.52 -2.61
C ASN A 108 -34.83 -43.38 -3.08
N PHE A 109 -35.53 -44.01 -2.15
CA PHE A 109 -36.72 -44.83 -2.45
C PHE A 109 -38.03 -44.06 -2.21
N PRO A 110 -39.09 -44.37 -2.98
CA PRO A 110 -40.41 -43.76 -2.81
C PRO A 110 -41.21 -44.42 -1.68
N THR A 111 -42.17 -43.68 -1.13
CA THR A 111 -43.06 -44.19 -0.06
C THR A 111 -44.00 -45.29 -0.54
N THR A 112 -44.26 -45.40 -1.85
CA THR A 112 -45.03 -46.50 -2.44
C THR A 112 -44.27 -47.83 -2.55
N LEU A 113 -42.95 -47.88 -2.29
CA LEU A 113 -42.16 -49.10 -2.54
C LEU A 113 -42.54 -50.21 -1.55
N LYS A 114 -43.02 -51.35 -2.08
CA LYS A 114 -43.42 -52.51 -1.26
C LYS A 114 -42.42 -53.65 -1.27
N LYS A 115 -41.66 -53.81 -2.36
CA LYS A 115 -40.81 -54.99 -2.57
C LYS A 115 -39.50 -54.67 -3.29
N ILE A 116 -38.40 -55.19 -2.75
CA ILE A 116 -37.09 -55.24 -3.40
C ILE A 116 -36.72 -56.72 -3.55
N ASN A 117 -36.47 -57.18 -4.78
CA ASN A 117 -36.30 -58.60 -5.10
C ASN A 117 -34.85 -59.11 -4.97
N LEU A 118 -34.66 -60.42 -5.25
CA LEU A 118 -33.38 -61.14 -5.30
C LEU A 118 -32.22 -60.30 -5.86
N GLU A 119 -31.17 -60.10 -5.07
CA GLU A 119 -29.91 -59.48 -5.50
C GLU A 119 -30.07 -58.06 -6.10
N ALA A 120 -31.19 -57.35 -5.87
CA ALA A 120 -31.50 -56.10 -6.57
C ALA A 120 -30.43 -55.00 -6.48
N PHE A 121 -29.67 -54.93 -5.39
CA PHE A 121 -28.59 -53.96 -5.12
C PHE A 121 -27.31 -54.66 -4.62
N THR A 122 -27.05 -55.94 -4.98
CA THR A 122 -25.80 -56.61 -4.59
C THR A 122 -24.56 -55.95 -5.21
N ASN A 123 -23.37 -56.08 -4.59
CA ASN A 123 -22.09 -55.54 -5.04
C ASN A 123 -22.07 -54.00 -5.25
N ASN A 124 -22.78 -53.23 -4.43
CA ASN A 124 -22.70 -51.76 -4.42
C ASN A 124 -21.74 -51.31 -3.30
N TYR A 125 -20.44 -51.48 -3.56
CA TYR A 125 -19.38 -51.36 -2.56
C TYR A 125 -19.33 -49.99 -1.87
N ASP A 126 -19.45 -48.90 -2.64
CA ASP A 126 -19.40 -47.49 -2.19
C ASP A 126 -20.65 -47.01 -1.38
N LEU A 127 -21.62 -47.89 -1.07
CA LEU A 127 -22.89 -47.50 -0.45
C LEU A 127 -22.78 -47.32 1.07
N VAL A 128 -22.45 -46.11 1.51
CA VAL A 128 -22.16 -45.79 2.93
C VAL A 128 -23.39 -45.82 3.85
N ALA A 129 -24.56 -45.43 3.35
CA ALA A 129 -25.80 -45.33 4.11
C ALA A 129 -27.01 -45.82 3.31
N LEU A 130 -27.97 -46.43 3.98
CA LEU A 130 -29.19 -46.98 3.37
C LEU A 130 -30.41 -46.71 4.25
N THR A 131 -31.39 -45.98 3.71
CA THR A 131 -32.69 -45.77 4.36
C THR A 131 -33.78 -46.48 3.58
N LEU A 132 -34.26 -47.62 4.08
CA LEU A 132 -35.42 -48.30 3.51
C LEU A 132 -36.71 -47.49 3.80
N PRO A 133 -37.63 -47.34 2.84
CA PRO A 133 -38.77 -46.45 2.99
C PRO A 133 -39.86 -47.04 3.89
N ASP A 134 -40.52 -46.18 4.67
CA ASP A 134 -41.72 -46.55 5.43
C ASP A 134 -42.78 -47.15 4.50
N GLY A 135 -43.29 -48.32 4.88
CA GLY A 135 -44.23 -49.08 4.06
C GLY A 135 -43.61 -50.18 3.20
N LEU A 136 -42.27 -50.34 3.16
CA LEU A 136 -41.62 -51.51 2.57
C LEU A 136 -41.99 -52.80 3.33
N GLU A 137 -42.35 -53.87 2.63
CA GLU A 137 -42.88 -55.11 3.23
C GLU A 137 -42.02 -56.35 2.98
N GLU A 138 -41.27 -56.42 1.87
CA GLU A 138 -40.46 -57.60 1.50
C GLU A 138 -39.10 -57.26 0.89
N LEU A 139 -38.04 -57.86 1.44
CA LEU A 139 -36.69 -57.93 0.88
C LEU A 139 -36.39 -59.36 0.39
N GLY A 140 -35.99 -59.53 -0.86
CA GLY A 140 -35.55 -60.80 -1.42
C GLY A 140 -34.14 -61.20 -0.96
N ASN A 141 -33.77 -62.47 -1.22
CA ASN A 141 -32.44 -62.99 -0.87
C ASN A 141 -31.33 -62.07 -1.41
N ARG A 142 -30.28 -61.85 -0.60
CA ARG A 142 -29.07 -61.11 -1.01
C ARG A 142 -29.30 -59.70 -1.57
N ALA A 143 -30.45 -59.06 -1.29
CA ALA A 143 -30.84 -57.82 -1.96
C ALA A 143 -29.81 -56.69 -1.85
N PHE A 144 -28.99 -56.65 -0.78
CA PHE A 144 -27.89 -55.70 -0.55
C PHE A 144 -26.58 -56.43 -0.17
N GLN A 145 -26.34 -57.63 -0.73
CA GLN A 145 -25.12 -58.41 -0.46
C GLN A 145 -23.87 -57.63 -0.93
N HIS A 146 -22.78 -57.70 -0.14
CA HIS A 146 -21.50 -57.02 -0.42
C HIS A 146 -21.59 -55.48 -0.59
N CYS A 147 -22.51 -54.80 0.11
CA CYS A 147 -22.45 -53.35 0.29
C CYS A 147 -21.43 -53.00 1.39
N VAL A 148 -20.14 -53.21 1.12
CA VAL A 148 -19.08 -53.32 2.16
C VAL A 148 -18.85 -52.04 2.99
N ASP A 149 -19.02 -50.84 2.41
CA ASP A 149 -18.87 -49.58 3.16
C ASP A 149 -20.11 -49.18 3.96
N LEU A 150 -21.18 -50.00 3.98
CA LEU A 150 -22.45 -49.70 4.64
C LEU A 150 -22.29 -49.60 6.17
N LYS A 151 -22.32 -48.37 6.68
CA LYS A 151 -22.15 -48.03 8.11
C LYS A 151 -23.47 -47.74 8.81
N TYR A 152 -24.45 -47.18 8.08
CA TYR A 152 -25.70 -46.68 8.67
C TYR A 152 -26.90 -47.24 7.92
N LEU A 153 -27.77 -47.95 8.64
CA LEU A 153 -28.89 -48.68 8.05
C LEU A 153 -30.19 -48.34 8.80
N TYR A 154 -31.19 -47.81 8.09
CA TYR A 154 -32.55 -47.71 8.61
C TYR A 154 -33.45 -48.81 8.06
N ILE A 155 -34.24 -49.43 8.95
CA ILE A 155 -35.19 -50.50 8.65
C ILE A 155 -36.56 -50.11 9.25
N PRO A 156 -37.64 -50.02 8.45
CA PRO A 156 -38.97 -49.67 8.94
C PRO A 156 -39.65 -50.82 9.68
N GLU A 157 -40.57 -50.48 10.59
CA GLU A 157 -41.51 -51.43 11.25
C GLU A 157 -42.33 -52.27 10.25
N SER A 158 -42.57 -51.76 9.04
CA SER A 158 -43.43 -52.39 8.05
C SER A 158 -42.85 -53.66 7.41
N LEU A 159 -41.54 -53.90 7.56
CA LEU A 159 -40.81 -54.99 6.91
C LEU A 159 -41.15 -56.34 7.55
N LYS A 160 -41.76 -57.25 6.78
CA LYS A 160 -42.34 -58.51 7.28
C LYS A 160 -41.72 -59.78 6.70
N LYS A 161 -40.90 -59.64 5.65
CA LYS A 161 -40.27 -60.75 4.93
C LYS A 161 -38.85 -60.37 4.53
N ILE A 162 -37.89 -61.20 4.94
CA ILE A 162 -36.47 -60.97 4.69
C ILE A 162 -35.88 -62.26 4.13
N GLY A 163 -35.32 -62.18 2.93
CA GLY A 163 -34.65 -63.30 2.29
C GLY A 163 -33.32 -63.66 2.94
N THR A 164 -32.73 -64.79 2.55
CA THR A 164 -31.45 -65.22 3.12
C THR A 164 -30.33 -64.25 2.71
N GLY A 165 -29.53 -63.80 3.69
CA GLY A 165 -28.28 -63.07 3.47
C GLY A 165 -28.43 -61.68 2.86
N VAL A 166 -29.52 -60.95 3.14
CA VAL A 166 -29.79 -59.62 2.54
C VAL A 166 -28.60 -58.67 2.63
N PHE A 167 -27.96 -58.57 3.80
CA PHE A 167 -26.83 -57.67 4.09
C PHE A 167 -25.52 -58.45 4.33
N TYR A 168 -25.36 -59.60 3.68
CA TYR A 168 -24.17 -60.44 3.90
C TYR A 168 -22.93 -59.86 3.21
N GLY A 169 -21.80 -59.81 3.92
CA GLY A 169 -20.48 -59.49 3.37
C GLY A 169 -19.79 -58.31 4.04
N ASP A 170 -18.98 -58.62 5.05
CA ASP A 170 -17.85 -57.85 5.62
C ASP A 170 -18.10 -56.38 6.05
N SER A 171 -19.34 -55.88 6.02
CA SER A 171 -19.71 -54.52 6.44
C SER A 171 -19.86 -54.42 7.97
N GLU A 172 -18.94 -53.74 8.66
CA GLU A 172 -19.12 -53.39 10.09
C GLU A 172 -20.12 -52.24 10.27
N ILE A 173 -21.42 -52.54 10.30
CA ILE A 173 -22.47 -51.53 10.52
C ILE A 173 -22.26 -50.82 11.86
N GLU A 174 -22.03 -49.51 11.81
CA GLU A 174 -21.84 -48.67 12.98
C GLU A 174 -23.16 -48.42 13.71
N LYS A 175 -24.27 -48.25 12.98
CA LYS A 175 -25.58 -48.05 13.58
C LYS A 175 -26.74 -48.57 12.74
N VAL A 176 -27.59 -49.37 13.38
CA VAL A 176 -28.94 -49.69 12.90
C VAL A 176 -29.94 -48.73 13.55
N TYR A 177 -30.88 -48.23 12.75
CA TYR A 177 -32.04 -47.48 13.20
C TYR A 177 -33.29 -48.29 12.81
N TYR A 178 -34.05 -48.78 13.78
CA TYR A 178 -35.25 -49.57 13.55
C TYR A 178 -36.50 -48.76 13.87
N GLY A 179 -37.53 -48.86 13.03
CA GLY A 179 -38.80 -48.16 13.23
C GLY A 179 -39.66 -48.70 14.36
N GLY A 180 -39.62 -50.02 14.59
CA GLY A 180 -40.43 -50.71 15.61
C GLY A 180 -39.74 -50.88 16.96
N THR A 181 -40.29 -51.77 17.78
CA THR A 181 -39.79 -52.08 19.14
C THR A 181 -38.68 -53.14 19.16
N GLU A 182 -38.08 -53.37 20.34
CA GLU A 182 -37.08 -54.42 20.54
C GLU A 182 -37.66 -55.84 20.39
N GLU A 183 -38.96 -56.03 20.68
CA GLU A 183 -39.70 -57.29 20.48
C GLU A 183 -39.89 -57.59 18.99
N GLU A 184 -40.29 -56.57 18.23
CA GLU A 184 -40.49 -56.67 16.78
C GLU A 184 -39.16 -56.94 16.07
N TRP A 185 -38.07 -56.30 16.52
CA TRP A 185 -36.71 -56.58 16.03
C TRP A 185 -36.28 -58.03 16.29
N LYS A 186 -36.60 -58.62 17.45
CA LYS A 186 -36.30 -60.03 17.75
C LYS A 186 -37.04 -60.97 16.80
N ALA A 187 -38.34 -60.74 16.59
CA ALA A 187 -39.13 -61.50 15.62
C ALA A 187 -38.59 -61.33 14.17
N LEU A 188 -38.10 -60.14 13.82
CA LEU A 188 -37.49 -59.87 12.53
C LEU A 188 -36.17 -60.64 12.36
N CYS A 189 -35.33 -60.70 13.40
CA CYS A 189 -34.10 -61.50 13.43
C CYS A 189 -34.38 -62.99 13.17
N GLU A 190 -35.38 -63.57 13.85
CA GLU A 190 -35.85 -64.95 13.62
C GLU A 190 -36.35 -65.17 12.17
N SER A 191 -36.95 -64.14 11.56
CA SER A 191 -37.50 -64.22 10.19
C SER A 191 -36.45 -64.20 9.06
N GLY A 192 -35.20 -63.80 9.34
CA GLY A 192 -34.12 -63.85 8.35
C GLY A 192 -32.98 -62.83 8.51
N ILE A 193 -33.12 -61.77 9.32
CA ILE A 193 -32.06 -60.75 9.49
C ILE A 193 -31.05 -61.07 10.61
N GLY A 194 -31.22 -62.16 11.37
CA GLY A 194 -30.36 -62.51 12.52
C GLY A 194 -28.88 -62.83 12.23
N GLY A 195 -28.42 -62.67 10.98
CA GLY A 195 -27.00 -62.67 10.59
C GLY A 195 -26.43 -61.27 10.30
N LEU A 196 -27.12 -60.20 10.70
CA LEU A 196 -26.68 -58.82 10.59
C LEU A 196 -25.77 -58.45 11.76
N GLU A 197 -24.50 -58.13 11.51
CA GLU A 197 -23.58 -57.64 12.53
C GLU A 197 -23.63 -56.11 12.61
N TYR A 198 -23.78 -55.57 13.82
CA TYR A 198 -23.88 -54.13 14.07
C TYR A 198 -23.35 -53.73 15.45
N LYS A 199 -22.85 -52.50 15.59
CA LYS A 199 -22.24 -51.98 16.83
C LYS A 199 -23.24 -51.33 17.79
N GLU A 200 -24.29 -50.70 17.26
CA GLU A 200 -25.35 -50.05 18.04
C GLU A 200 -26.69 -50.16 17.29
N ILE A 201 -27.81 -50.25 18.03
CA ILE A 201 -29.17 -50.18 17.47
C ILE A 201 -30.00 -49.16 18.26
N LEU A 202 -30.81 -48.38 17.54
CA LEU A 202 -31.82 -47.47 18.11
C LEU A 202 -33.21 -47.86 17.61
N PHE A 203 -34.19 -47.89 18.50
CA PHE A 203 -35.58 -48.29 18.26
C PHE A 203 -36.51 -47.07 18.11
N GLU A 204 -37.75 -47.27 17.66
CA GLU A 204 -38.77 -46.21 17.51
C GLU A 204 -38.32 -45.04 16.61
N GLN A 205 -37.58 -45.32 15.53
CA GLN A 205 -36.98 -44.32 14.64
C GLN A 205 -37.84 -44.02 13.38
N SER A 206 -37.86 -42.77 12.92
CA SER A 206 -38.60 -42.36 11.70
C SER A 206 -37.70 -42.36 10.45
N ALA A 207 -38.16 -42.94 9.33
CA ALA A 207 -37.42 -42.87 8.07
C ALA A 207 -37.25 -41.41 7.60
N GLU A 208 -38.20 -40.52 7.89
CA GLU A 208 -38.09 -39.10 7.52
C GLU A 208 -36.94 -38.41 8.26
N ASP A 209 -36.78 -38.69 9.56
CA ASP A 209 -35.73 -38.07 10.38
C ASP A 209 -34.37 -38.71 10.17
N ILE A 210 -34.31 -40.03 9.98
CA ILE A 210 -33.06 -40.72 9.65
C ILE A 210 -32.60 -40.38 8.23
N ASN A 211 -33.51 -40.15 7.27
CA ASN A 211 -33.14 -39.53 5.99
C ASN A 211 -32.52 -38.13 6.19
N LYS A 212 -33.10 -37.25 7.03
CA LYS A 212 -32.51 -35.93 7.30
C LYS A 212 -31.10 -36.02 7.91
N GLN A 213 -30.85 -37.03 8.74
CA GLN A 213 -29.56 -37.24 9.40
C GLN A 213 -28.50 -37.88 8.48
N LEU A 214 -28.86 -38.93 7.74
CA LEU A 214 -27.94 -39.75 6.95
C LEU A 214 -27.77 -39.29 5.50
N LYS A 215 -28.61 -38.37 4.99
CA LYS A 215 -28.53 -37.92 3.60
C LYS A 215 -27.13 -37.43 3.24
N VAL A 216 -26.50 -38.17 2.34
CA VAL A 216 -25.19 -37.85 1.76
C VAL A 216 -25.39 -36.77 0.70
N TYR A 217 -24.60 -35.70 0.79
CA TYR A 217 -24.49 -34.65 -0.20
C TYR A 217 -23.16 -34.79 -0.93
N THR A 218 -23.15 -34.68 -2.25
CA THR A 218 -21.92 -34.86 -3.05
C THR A 218 -21.05 -33.61 -3.08
N ILE A 219 -19.74 -33.81 -3.22
CA ILE A 219 -18.77 -32.73 -3.46
C ILE A 219 -18.07 -33.00 -4.80
N THR A 220 -18.37 -32.18 -5.80
CA THR A 220 -17.84 -32.30 -7.15
C THR A 220 -16.70 -31.30 -7.36
N TYR A 221 -15.53 -31.77 -7.79
CA TYR A 221 -14.35 -30.93 -7.98
C TYR A 221 -13.97 -30.77 -9.46
N ASN A 222 -14.02 -29.53 -9.98
CA ASN A 222 -13.29 -29.20 -11.19
C ASN A 222 -11.89 -28.69 -10.82
N LEU A 223 -10.87 -29.54 -10.98
CA LEU A 223 -9.50 -29.19 -10.61
C LEU A 223 -8.73 -28.39 -11.68
N ASN A 224 -9.30 -28.09 -12.84
CA ASN A 224 -8.66 -27.32 -13.93
C ASN A 224 -7.22 -27.79 -14.27
N GLY A 225 -6.99 -29.11 -14.27
CA GLY A 225 -5.69 -29.74 -14.51
C GLY A 225 -4.73 -29.77 -13.31
N GLY A 226 -5.18 -29.42 -12.12
CA GLY A 226 -4.51 -29.73 -10.86
C GLY A 226 -4.91 -31.12 -10.31
N ARG A 227 -4.29 -31.50 -9.19
CA ARG A 227 -4.60 -32.70 -8.40
C ARG A 227 -4.51 -32.41 -6.89
N PHE A 228 -5.17 -33.20 -6.06
CA PHE A 228 -4.88 -33.22 -4.63
C PHE A 228 -3.59 -34.02 -4.35
N MET A 229 -2.95 -33.77 -3.20
CA MET A 229 -1.80 -34.56 -2.73
C MET A 229 -2.20 -35.74 -1.83
N VAL A 230 -3.44 -35.75 -1.36
CA VAL A 230 -4.12 -36.81 -0.60
C VAL A 230 -5.52 -37.01 -1.20
N SER A 231 -6.26 -38.05 -0.83
CA SER A 231 -7.67 -38.16 -1.22
C SER A 231 -8.51 -37.00 -0.64
N ALA A 232 -9.48 -36.53 -1.42
CA ALA A 232 -10.44 -35.51 -0.99
C ALA A 232 -11.84 -36.14 -0.85
N PRO A 233 -12.68 -35.67 0.09
CA PRO A 233 -14.02 -36.24 0.31
C PRO A 233 -14.91 -36.00 -0.91
N SER A 234 -15.49 -37.05 -1.48
CA SER A 234 -16.45 -37.03 -2.59
C SER A 234 -17.89 -36.74 -2.16
N GLY A 235 -18.16 -36.78 -0.85
CA GLY A 235 -19.45 -36.46 -0.26
C GLY A 235 -19.32 -36.20 1.24
N TYR A 236 -20.44 -35.83 1.88
CA TYR A 236 -20.53 -35.55 3.30
C TYR A 236 -21.97 -35.72 3.83
N THR A 237 -22.12 -36.05 5.11
CA THR A 237 -23.39 -36.09 5.85
C THR A 237 -23.51 -34.90 6.81
N ALA A 238 -24.64 -34.73 7.48
CA ALA A 238 -24.79 -33.73 8.54
C ALA A 238 -23.78 -33.91 9.71
N ALA A 239 -23.24 -35.12 9.92
CA ALA A 239 -22.30 -35.44 10.99
C ALA A 239 -20.83 -35.10 10.65
N ASP A 240 -20.47 -35.01 9.37
CA ASP A 240 -19.11 -34.67 8.91
C ASP A 240 -18.79 -33.17 9.00
N LEU A 241 -19.78 -32.35 9.36
CA LEU A 241 -19.69 -30.90 9.36
C LEU A 241 -19.18 -30.34 10.71
N PRO A 242 -18.35 -29.29 10.72
CA PRO A 242 -17.93 -28.47 9.57
C PRO A 242 -16.70 -29.04 8.83
N LEU A 243 -16.88 -29.43 7.56
CA LEU A 243 -15.87 -30.13 6.76
C LEU A 243 -14.91 -29.16 6.07
N LYS A 244 -13.62 -29.22 6.38
CA LYS A 244 -12.57 -28.44 5.71
C LYS A 244 -12.08 -29.17 4.46
N ILE A 245 -12.02 -28.46 3.33
CA ILE A 245 -11.43 -28.95 2.08
C ILE A 245 -9.96 -28.52 2.02
N ASP A 246 -9.08 -29.41 1.53
CA ASP A 246 -7.67 -29.10 1.31
C ASP A 246 -7.39 -28.46 -0.05
N ASN A 247 -6.21 -27.86 -0.19
CA ASN A 247 -5.86 -27.06 -1.36
C ASN A 247 -5.08 -27.91 -2.39
N PRO A 248 -5.51 -27.97 -3.66
CA PRO A 248 -4.87 -28.77 -4.70
C PRO A 248 -3.58 -28.13 -5.20
N VAL A 249 -2.72 -28.95 -5.79
CA VAL A 249 -1.48 -28.55 -6.48
C VAL A 249 -1.63 -28.70 -7.99
N LYS A 250 -0.83 -27.97 -8.76
CA LYS A 250 -0.79 -28.10 -10.23
C LYS A 250 0.64 -27.94 -10.71
N ASP A 251 1.26 -29.08 -10.99
CA ASP A 251 2.65 -29.15 -11.42
C ASP A 251 2.73 -29.07 -12.95
N SER A 252 3.67 -28.29 -13.47
CA SER A 252 4.07 -28.36 -14.88
C SER A 252 5.12 -29.45 -15.03
N TRP A 253 4.83 -30.50 -15.80
CA TRP A 253 5.80 -31.55 -16.11
C TRP A 253 6.93 -30.98 -16.98
N GLY A 254 8.07 -30.65 -16.39
CA GLY A 254 9.29 -30.24 -17.08
C GLY A 254 9.31 -28.81 -17.64
N LEU A 255 8.35 -27.95 -17.31
CA LEU A 255 8.38 -26.52 -17.67
C LEU A 255 8.72 -25.65 -16.46
N ASP A 256 9.55 -24.64 -16.70
CA ASP A 256 10.11 -23.71 -15.70
C ASP A 256 9.11 -22.61 -15.26
N TYR A 257 7.83 -22.98 -15.20
CA TYR A 257 6.68 -22.18 -14.80
C TYR A 257 5.81 -23.04 -13.89
N SER A 258 5.59 -22.60 -12.65
CA SER A 258 4.71 -23.29 -11.70
C SER A 258 3.35 -22.61 -11.64
N TYR A 259 2.33 -23.33 -11.13
CA TYR A 259 1.02 -22.75 -10.87
C TYR A 259 0.83 -22.53 -9.36
N ARG A 260 0.43 -21.33 -8.98
CA ARG A 260 0.00 -20.99 -7.63
C ARG A 260 -1.52 -21.19 -7.51
N PHE A 261 -1.95 -22.00 -6.56
CA PHE A 261 -3.37 -22.07 -6.20
C PHE A 261 -3.84 -20.73 -5.61
N VAL A 262 -4.91 -20.18 -6.18
CA VAL A 262 -5.54 -18.90 -5.79
C VAL A 262 -6.65 -19.15 -4.78
N GLY A 263 -7.51 -20.13 -5.07
CA GLY A 263 -8.63 -20.52 -4.23
C GLY A 263 -9.70 -21.31 -4.96
N TRP A 264 -10.73 -21.67 -4.20
CA TRP A 264 -11.93 -22.34 -4.67
C TRP A 264 -13.01 -21.34 -5.04
N ILE A 265 -13.64 -21.53 -6.21
CA ILE A 265 -14.95 -20.97 -6.52
C ILE A 265 -15.99 -22.03 -6.16
N LYS A 266 -16.97 -21.71 -5.31
CA LYS A 266 -18.16 -22.53 -5.11
C LYS A 266 -19.24 -22.07 -6.09
N SER A 267 -19.87 -22.98 -6.83
CA SER A 267 -21.03 -22.64 -7.66
C SER A 267 -22.17 -22.06 -6.80
N PRO A 268 -22.82 -20.93 -7.16
CA PRO A 268 -22.64 -20.08 -8.34
C PRO A 268 -21.85 -18.77 -8.08
N ASP A 269 -21.00 -18.69 -7.05
CA ASP A 269 -20.16 -17.50 -6.79
C ASP A 269 -19.14 -17.26 -7.93
N GLU A 270 -18.76 -16.00 -8.16
CA GLU A 270 -17.70 -15.65 -9.13
C GLU A 270 -16.30 -15.52 -8.49
N ASN A 271 -16.21 -15.48 -7.16
CA ASN A 271 -15.01 -15.02 -6.44
C ASN A 271 -14.28 -16.17 -5.74
N ALA A 272 -13.03 -16.42 -6.13
CA ALA A 272 -12.21 -17.46 -5.50
C ALA A 272 -11.88 -17.15 -4.02
N VAL A 273 -12.17 -18.11 -3.14
CA VAL A 273 -11.84 -18.09 -1.71
C VAL A 273 -10.73 -19.11 -1.45
N ARG A 274 -9.59 -18.66 -0.89
CA ARG A 274 -8.38 -19.51 -0.80
C ARG A 274 -8.60 -20.82 -0.03
N ASP A 275 -9.18 -20.74 1.16
CA ASP A 275 -9.38 -21.87 2.04
C ASP A 275 -10.88 -21.97 2.34
N ILE A 276 -11.50 -23.12 2.06
CA ILE A 276 -12.95 -23.32 2.19
C ILE A 276 -13.28 -24.36 3.28
N THR A 277 -14.41 -24.15 3.96
CA THR A 277 -14.94 -25.06 4.97
C THR A 277 -16.46 -25.04 4.84
N ILE A 278 -17.04 -26.22 4.65
CA ILE A 278 -18.49 -26.42 4.55
C ILE A 278 -19.06 -26.28 5.97
N PRO A 279 -19.96 -25.32 6.24
CA PRO A 279 -20.44 -25.08 7.59
C PRO A 279 -21.47 -26.12 8.05
N GLU A 280 -21.62 -26.26 9.36
CA GLU A 280 -22.71 -27.00 10.02
C GLU A 280 -24.08 -26.61 9.42
N GLY A 281 -24.93 -27.60 9.17
CA GLY A 281 -26.27 -27.41 8.62
C GLY A 281 -26.34 -27.16 7.10
N THR A 282 -25.26 -27.39 6.34
CA THR A 282 -25.31 -27.34 4.86
C THR A 282 -25.98 -28.59 4.30
N THR A 283 -27.06 -28.42 3.53
CA THR A 283 -27.95 -29.51 3.06
C THR A 283 -28.15 -29.50 1.53
N GLU A 284 -27.05 -29.34 0.79
CA GLU A 284 -27.03 -29.21 -0.67
C GLU A 284 -25.75 -29.83 -1.24
N ASN A 285 -25.80 -30.35 -2.49
CA ASN A 285 -24.57 -30.79 -3.18
C ASN A 285 -23.67 -29.58 -3.49
N ILE A 286 -22.35 -29.77 -3.50
CA ILE A 286 -21.37 -28.68 -3.58
C ILE A 286 -20.44 -28.87 -4.77
N GLU A 287 -20.46 -27.93 -5.71
CA GLU A 287 -19.51 -27.86 -6.81
C GLU A 287 -18.37 -26.87 -6.49
N LEU A 288 -17.12 -27.34 -6.53
CA LEU A 288 -15.92 -26.54 -6.28
C LEU A 288 -15.00 -26.52 -7.50
N THR A 289 -14.74 -25.32 -8.05
CA THR A 289 -13.80 -25.11 -9.15
C THR A 289 -12.48 -24.52 -8.61
N ALA A 290 -11.37 -25.20 -8.87
CA ALA A 290 -10.03 -24.80 -8.44
C ALA A 290 -9.46 -23.70 -9.37
N VAL A 291 -9.13 -22.53 -8.81
CA VAL A 291 -8.50 -21.44 -9.55
C VAL A 291 -6.99 -21.45 -9.32
N PHE A 292 -6.24 -21.50 -10.42
CA PHE A 292 -4.78 -21.45 -10.44
C PHE A 292 -4.31 -20.22 -11.23
N ILE A 293 -3.20 -19.62 -10.81
CA ILE A 293 -2.51 -18.56 -11.54
C ILE A 293 -1.08 -19.00 -11.86
N GLU A 294 -0.62 -18.71 -13.07
CA GLU A 294 0.78 -18.92 -13.47
C GLU A 294 1.72 -18.04 -12.62
N ILE A 295 2.84 -18.60 -12.17
CA ILE A 295 3.92 -17.88 -11.49
C ILE A 295 5.27 -18.08 -12.19
N TYR A 296 6.02 -16.98 -12.30
CA TYR A 296 7.31 -16.90 -12.95
C TYR A 296 8.42 -16.76 -11.87
N PRO A 297 9.58 -17.41 -12.04
CA PRO A 297 10.69 -17.32 -11.10
C PRO A 297 11.38 -15.94 -11.11
N ILE A 298 12.03 -15.62 -9.99
CA ILE A 298 12.93 -14.48 -9.83
C ILE A 298 14.25 -14.93 -9.19
N THR A 299 15.37 -14.68 -9.87
CA THR A 299 16.73 -14.93 -9.36
C THR A 299 17.40 -13.65 -8.88
N TYR A 300 18.22 -13.77 -7.83
CA TYR A 300 19.02 -12.67 -7.28
C TYR A 300 20.48 -13.10 -7.12
N ASP A 301 21.38 -12.47 -7.88
CA ASP A 301 22.80 -12.45 -7.54
C ASP A 301 23.03 -11.30 -6.56
N LEU A 302 23.45 -11.62 -5.34
CA LEU A 302 23.68 -10.61 -4.30
C LEU A 302 25.13 -10.10 -4.25
N ASP A 303 26.04 -10.68 -5.04
CA ASP A 303 27.47 -10.34 -5.08
C ASP A 303 28.06 -10.16 -3.67
N GLY A 304 28.13 -11.26 -2.90
CA GLY A 304 28.61 -11.27 -1.51
C GLY A 304 27.72 -10.55 -0.47
N GLY A 305 26.66 -9.84 -0.89
CA GLY A 305 25.67 -9.26 0.00
C GLY A 305 24.57 -10.23 0.44
N TYR A 306 23.67 -9.76 1.32
CA TYR A 306 22.55 -10.54 1.83
C TYR A 306 21.26 -9.70 1.94
N LEU A 307 20.10 -10.39 1.94
CA LEU A 307 18.78 -9.79 2.20
C LEU A 307 18.26 -10.29 3.55
N TYR A 308 17.92 -9.38 4.48
CA TYR A 308 17.27 -9.79 5.73
C TYR A 308 15.94 -10.49 5.45
N ASN A 309 15.74 -11.64 6.10
CA ASN A 309 14.50 -12.42 6.13
C ASN A 309 13.92 -12.78 4.74
N ASN A 310 14.78 -12.98 3.73
CA ASN A 310 14.39 -13.25 2.33
C ASN A 310 13.30 -12.27 1.84
N SER A 311 13.52 -10.98 2.08
CA SER A 311 12.50 -9.92 1.92
C SER A 311 12.14 -9.55 0.47
N ASN A 312 12.77 -10.21 -0.52
CA ASN A 312 12.36 -10.20 -1.93
C ASN A 312 11.79 -11.57 -2.32
N PRO A 313 10.69 -11.64 -3.10
CA PRO A 313 10.07 -12.90 -3.49
C PRO A 313 10.89 -13.61 -4.57
N THR A 314 10.96 -14.94 -4.51
CA THR A 314 11.60 -15.81 -5.52
C THR A 314 10.64 -16.23 -6.65
N TYR A 315 9.36 -15.91 -6.54
CA TYR A 315 8.33 -16.13 -7.56
C TYR A 315 7.27 -15.02 -7.49
N TYR A 316 6.65 -14.68 -8.62
CA TYR A 316 5.53 -13.74 -8.72
C TYR A 316 4.55 -14.16 -9.83
N SER A 317 3.30 -13.70 -9.79
CA SER A 317 2.40 -13.78 -10.96
C SER A 317 2.18 -12.40 -11.57
N TYR A 318 1.60 -12.38 -12.78
CA TYR A 318 1.21 -11.15 -13.47
C TYR A 318 0.22 -10.26 -12.70
N GLU A 319 -0.32 -10.70 -11.56
CA GLU A 319 -1.19 -9.89 -10.69
C GLU A 319 -0.46 -9.18 -9.54
N ASP A 320 0.75 -9.60 -9.19
CA ASP A 320 1.51 -9.03 -8.09
C ASP A 320 2.17 -7.68 -8.50
N GLU A 321 2.22 -6.73 -7.59
CA GLU A 321 2.96 -5.46 -7.74
C GLU A 321 3.81 -5.24 -6.48
N PHE A 322 5.13 -5.06 -6.66
CA PHE A 322 6.06 -4.88 -5.55
C PHE A 322 7.32 -4.13 -5.97
N GLU A 323 8.06 -3.67 -4.96
CA GLU A 323 9.32 -2.95 -5.11
C GLU A 323 10.42 -3.80 -4.46
N LEU A 324 11.56 -3.98 -5.12
CA LEU A 324 12.68 -4.73 -4.55
C LEU A 324 13.18 -4.05 -3.26
N LYS A 325 13.59 -4.85 -2.29
CA LYS A 325 14.32 -4.43 -1.10
C LYS A 325 15.80 -4.49 -1.41
N ASN A 326 16.54 -3.50 -0.92
CA ASN A 326 17.97 -3.39 -1.18
C ASN A 326 18.73 -4.32 -0.22
N PRO A 327 19.74 -5.05 -0.70
CA PRO A 327 20.58 -5.92 0.11
C PRO A 327 21.58 -5.09 0.94
N ASN A 328 22.23 -5.76 1.89
CA ASN A 328 23.33 -5.21 2.68
C ASN A 328 24.62 -6.02 2.45
N ARG A 329 25.78 -5.35 2.49
CA ARG A 329 27.12 -5.95 2.46
C ARG A 329 28.03 -5.07 3.35
N SER A 330 28.79 -5.65 4.27
CA SER A 330 29.62 -4.88 5.21
C SER A 330 30.83 -4.29 4.50
N GLY A 331 31.15 -3.01 4.72
CA GLY A 331 32.21 -2.29 4.00
C GLY A 331 31.84 -1.78 2.59
N TYR A 332 30.58 -1.98 2.15
CA TYR A 332 30.14 -1.58 0.81
C TYR A 332 28.84 -0.77 0.84
N ILE A 333 28.78 0.27 0.01
CA ILE A 333 27.55 0.99 -0.31
C ILE A 333 26.87 0.31 -1.50
N PHE A 334 25.61 -0.05 -1.34
CA PHE A 334 24.76 -0.53 -2.43
C PHE A 334 24.55 0.58 -3.47
N LEU A 335 24.94 0.33 -4.72
CA LEU A 335 24.73 1.22 -5.86
C LEU A 335 23.34 1.04 -6.47
N GLY A 336 22.88 -0.21 -6.61
CA GLY A 336 21.58 -0.52 -7.21
C GLY A 336 21.51 -1.93 -7.78
N TRP A 337 20.32 -2.30 -8.24
CA TRP A 337 20.06 -3.51 -9.01
C TRP A 337 20.31 -3.27 -10.50
N THR A 338 20.81 -4.28 -11.21
CA THR A 338 20.87 -4.39 -12.68
C THR A 338 20.33 -5.74 -13.14
N GLY A 339 20.07 -5.92 -14.43
CA GLY A 339 19.52 -7.15 -15.02
C GLY A 339 18.17 -6.89 -15.67
N SER A 340 17.09 -7.50 -15.20
CA SER A 340 15.72 -7.25 -15.71
C SER A 340 15.18 -5.83 -15.47
N ASN A 341 15.99 -4.92 -14.92
CA ASN A 341 15.71 -3.47 -14.86
C ASN A 341 16.68 -2.63 -15.73
N GLY A 342 17.49 -3.27 -16.59
CA GLY A 342 18.55 -2.66 -17.39
C GLY A 342 19.92 -2.65 -16.71
N ASP A 343 20.92 -2.16 -17.45
CA ASP A 343 22.35 -2.24 -17.08
C ASP A 343 22.82 -1.12 -16.15
N VAL A 344 22.01 -0.07 -15.96
CA VAL A 344 22.31 1.04 -15.04
C VAL A 344 21.77 0.74 -13.63
N PRO A 345 22.62 0.72 -12.57
CA PRO A 345 22.20 0.38 -11.21
C PRO A 345 21.08 1.27 -10.65
N GLN A 346 19.98 0.66 -10.22
CA GLN A 346 18.79 1.35 -9.69
C GLN A 346 18.45 0.92 -8.26
N LYS A 347 18.22 1.89 -7.37
CA LYS A 347 17.86 1.66 -5.95
C LYS A 347 16.35 1.50 -5.69
N GLU A 348 15.50 1.67 -6.71
CA GLU A 348 14.03 1.68 -6.61
C GLU A 348 13.36 0.85 -7.75
N VAL A 349 13.77 -0.40 -7.94
CA VAL A 349 13.17 -1.31 -8.95
C VAL A 349 11.75 -1.73 -8.55
N LYS A 350 10.78 -1.54 -9.43
CA LYS A 350 9.34 -1.84 -9.22
C LYS A 350 8.81 -2.79 -10.29
N ILE A 351 8.38 -3.97 -9.87
CA ILE A 351 7.70 -4.96 -10.72
C ILE A 351 6.22 -4.58 -10.78
N LYS A 352 5.69 -4.44 -12.00
CA LYS A 352 4.34 -3.93 -12.25
C LYS A 352 3.37 -5.09 -12.48
N LYS A 353 2.10 -4.86 -12.15
CA LYS A 353 1.01 -5.74 -12.60
C LYS A 353 1.03 -5.84 -14.13
N GLY A 354 1.01 -7.05 -14.67
CA GLY A 354 1.04 -7.36 -16.09
C GLY A 354 2.34 -7.98 -16.62
N THR A 355 3.46 -7.95 -15.86
CA THR A 355 4.71 -8.60 -16.28
C THR A 355 4.56 -10.13 -16.30
N LYS A 356 5.09 -10.79 -17.34
CA LYS A 356 4.89 -12.22 -17.64
C LYS A 356 6.18 -12.93 -18.11
N GLU A 357 7.26 -12.73 -17.37
CA GLU A 357 8.58 -13.24 -17.76
C GLU A 357 9.41 -13.66 -16.54
N LYS A 358 10.48 -14.43 -16.77
CA LYS A 358 11.46 -14.78 -15.74
C LYS A 358 12.31 -13.54 -15.45
N LEU A 359 12.48 -13.19 -14.18
CA LEU A 359 13.23 -12.00 -13.79
C LEU A 359 14.56 -12.38 -13.14
N SER A 360 15.62 -11.60 -13.39
CA SER A 360 16.93 -11.79 -12.77
C SER A 360 17.56 -10.45 -12.41
N PHE A 361 18.09 -10.34 -11.20
CA PHE A 361 18.68 -9.10 -10.67
C PHE A 361 20.05 -9.35 -10.04
N LYS A 362 21.06 -8.55 -10.44
CA LYS A 362 22.37 -8.50 -9.79
C LYS A 362 22.48 -7.26 -8.89
N ALA A 363 22.99 -7.45 -7.68
CA ALA A 363 23.33 -6.37 -6.76
C ALA A 363 24.69 -5.75 -7.12
N ASN A 364 24.76 -4.42 -7.15
CA ASN A 364 25.98 -3.68 -7.50
C ASN A 364 26.46 -2.87 -6.28
N TRP A 365 27.76 -2.82 -6.09
CA TRP A 365 28.41 -2.35 -4.86
C TRP A 365 29.59 -1.42 -5.18
N VAL A 366 29.89 -0.51 -4.25
CA VAL A 366 31.17 0.20 -4.18
C VAL A 366 31.69 0.13 -2.75
N GLU A 367 33.00 0.02 -2.56
CA GLU A 367 33.62 0.12 -1.24
C GLU A 367 33.46 1.53 -0.68
N TYR A 368 33.25 1.63 0.63
CA TYR A 368 33.43 2.89 1.36
C TYR A 368 34.60 2.77 2.31
N TYR A 369 35.19 3.91 2.60
CA TYR A 369 36.31 4.06 3.52
C TYR A 369 35.94 5.14 4.55
N ASP A 370 36.35 4.95 5.80
CA ASP A 370 36.05 5.84 6.92
C ASP A 370 36.99 7.07 6.91
N ILE A 371 36.53 8.18 7.48
CA ILE A 371 37.34 9.39 7.71
C ILE A 371 37.23 9.81 9.17
N THR A 372 38.35 9.73 9.89
CA THR A 372 38.49 10.09 11.30
C THR A 372 39.14 11.46 11.43
N TYR A 373 38.62 12.31 12.32
CA TYR A 373 39.19 13.62 12.63
C TYR A 373 39.50 13.73 14.12
N ASP A 374 40.74 14.05 14.46
CA ASP A 374 41.10 14.60 15.77
C ASP A 374 41.19 16.12 15.64
N LEU A 375 40.33 16.83 16.37
CA LEU A 375 40.30 18.30 16.36
C LEU A 375 41.17 18.92 17.46
N ASP A 376 41.80 18.11 18.34
CA ASP A 376 42.47 18.56 19.56
C ASP A 376 41.56 19.54 20.36
N GLY A 377 40.32 19.13 20.61
CA GLY A 377 39.32 19.95 21.30
C GLY A 377 38.79 21.17 20.53
N GLY A 378 39.23 21.40 19.28
CA GLY A 378 38.60 22.37 18.37
C GLY A 378 37.20 21.94 17.91
N THR A 379 36.51 22.84 17.21
CA THR A 379 35.13 22.64 16.72
C THR A 379 34.99 23.07 15.26
N VAL A 380 34.12 22.41 14.48
CA VAL A 380 33.79 22.82 13.11
C VAL A 380 32.40 23.45 13.06
N SER A 381 32.22 24.49 12.24
CA SER A 381 30.94 25.17 12.03
C SER A 381 29.93 24.30 11.27
N GLU A 382 30.41 23.53 10.29
CA GLU A 382 29.65 22.49 9.59
C GLU A 382 30.42 21.16 9.63
N ASN A 383 29.72 20.07 9.93
CA ASN A 383 30.32 18.74 10.13
C ASN A 383 30.97 18.20 8.84
N ASN A 384 32.22 17.77 8.96
CA ASN A 384 32.93 17.06 7.90
C ASN A 384 32.33 15.65 7.63
N PRO A 385 32.44 15.13 6.39
CA PRO A 385 32.00 13.78 6.08
C PRO A 385 32.89 12.73 6.76
N VAL A 386 32.27 11.73 7.38
CA VAL A 386 32.96 10.65 8.10
C VAL A 386 33.16 9.38 7.27
N THR A 387 32.71 9.37 6.02
CA THR A 387 32.91 8.29 5.05
C THR A 387 32.99 8.84 3.63
N TYR A 388 33.69 8.14 2.74
CA TYR A 388 33.72 8.42 1.31
C TYR A 388 33.85 7.14 0.47
N THR A 389 33.84 7.26 -0.86
CA THR A 389 34.04 6.15 -1.80
C THR A 389 34.96 6.57 -2.93
N SER A 390 35.48 5.61 -3.70
CA SER A 390 36.20 5.89 -4.96
C SER A 390 35.33 6.53 -6.05
N LEU A 391 34.01 6.64 -5.86
CA LEU A 391 33.06 7.34 -6.74
C LEU A 391 32.65 8.72 -6.20
N SER A 392 33.17 9.15 -5.05
CA SER A 392 32.96 10.52 -4.55
C SER A 392 33.66 11.53 -5.47
N GLU A 393 33.02 12.67 -5.71
CA GLU A 393 33.69 13.88 -6.21
C GLU A 393 34.66 14.44 -5.16
N ASP A 394 35.51 15.40 -5.54
CA ASP A 394 36.51 16.02 -4.65
C ASP A 394 35.87 16.55 -3.34
N ILE A 395 36.40 16.12 -2.20
CA ILE A 395 35.85 16.45 -0.88
C ILE A 395 36.74 17.48 -0.19
N LEU A 396 36.31 18.74 -0.14
CA LEU A 396 36.90 19.77 0.70
C LEU A 396 36.54 19.52 2.18
N ILE A 397 37.52 19.58 3.07
CA ILE A 397 37.36 19.43 4.52
C ILE A 397 37.24 20.81 5.18
N ASN A 398 36.18 21.05 5.95
CA ASN A 398 35.98 22.29 6.71
C ASN A 398 36.98 22.38 7.86
N ASN A 399 37.70 23.49 7.93
CA ASN A 399 38.67 23.76 8.99
C ASN A 399 37.99 24.02 10.35
N PRO A 400 38.59 23.57 11.47
CA PRO A 400 38.08 23.84 12.80
C PRO A 400 38.51 25.22 13.32
N THR A 401 37.83 25.68 14.37
CA THR A 401 38.21 26.81 15.22
C THR A 401 38.39 26.34 16.67
N LYS A 402 39.30 26.96 17.40
CA LYS A 402 39.62 26.69 18.81
C LYS A 402 39.95 28.03 19.49
N GLU A 403 39.41 28.22 20.68
CA GLU A 403 39.57 29.47 21.45
C GLU A 403 41.06 29.71 21.77
N ASP A 404 41.51 30.96 21.62
CA ASP A 404 42.90 31.43 21.81
C ASP A 404 44.01 30.70 21.01
N LYS A 405 43.67 30.00 19.90
CA LYS A 405 44.65 29.31 19.04
C LYS A 405 44.50 29.66 17.55
N GLU A 406 45.63 29.86 16.87
CA GLU A 406 45.67 29.90 15.40
C GLU A 406 45.63 28.46 14.84
N PHE A 407 44.76 28.20 13.87
CA PHE A 407 44.79 26.96 13.08
C PHE A 407 45.93 27.01 12.06
N LEU A 408 46.95 26.16 12.23
CA LEU A 408 48.07 26.04 11.30
C LEU A 408 47.75 25.18 10.08
N GLY A 409 46.88 24.18 10.23
CA GLY A 409 46.49 23.28 9.14
C GLY A 409 46.19 21.87 9.62
N TRP A 410 45.86 21.00 8.66
CA TRP A 410 45.70 19.56 8.88
C TRP A 410 47.01 18.81 8.68
N MET A 411 47.25 17.78 9.49
CA MET A 411 48.21 16.68 9.23
C MET A 411 47.46 15.35 9.16
N GLY A 412 48.02 14.32 8.52
CA GLY A 412 47.35 13.01 8.40
C GLY A 412 47.55 12.31 7.06
N THR A 413 46.59 11.45 6.68
CA THR A 413 46.69 10.57 5.50
C THR A 413 46.85 11.35 4.19
N ASP A 414 47.91 11.04 3.45
CA ASP A 414 48.35 11.72 2.21
C ASP A 414 48.72 13.21 2.36
N ILE A 415 48.98 13.66 3.60
CA ILE A 415 49.59 14.97 3.88
C ILE A 415 51.09 14.76 4.15
N GLY A 416 51.91 15.75 3.77
CA GLY A 416 53.36 15.74 4.03
C GLY A 416 53.72 16.00 5.50
N THR A 417 54.98 16.35 5.74
CA THR A 417 55.49 16.69 7.09
C THR A 417 55.01 18.04 7.63
N GLU A 418 54.39 18.87 6.78
CA GLU A 418 53.93 20.22 7.10
C GLU A 418 52.39 20.31 7.08
N PRO A 419 51.76 21.07 8.00
CA PRO A 419 50.30 21.17 8.07
C PRO A 419 49.71 22.00 6.93
N VAL A 420 48.61 21.53 6.34
CA VAL A 420 47.95 22.19 5.19
C VAL A 420 46.66 22.92 5.59
N LYS A 421 46.55 24.22 5.27
CA LYS A 421 45.34 25.04 5.57
C LYS A 421 44.15 24.76 4.64
N THR A 422 44.34 23.99 3.56
CA THR A 422 43.27 23.51 2.67
C THR A 422 43.48 22.02 2.43
N LEU A 423 42.54 21.20 2.89
CA LEU A 423 42.57 19.74 2.73
C LEU A 423 41.44 19.30 1.80
N ILE A 424 41.81 18.62 0.72
CA ILE A 424 40.89 18.03 -0.26
C ILE A 424 41.21 16.54 -0.39
N ILE A 425 40.19 15.68 -0.33
CA ILE A 425 40.31 14.26 -0.72
C ILE A 425 39.91 14.16 -2.20
N PRO A 426 40.83 13.86 -3.14
CA PRO A 426 40.52 13.84 -4.56
C PRO A 426 39.61 12.67 -4.97
N LYS A 427 38.83 12.88 -6.02
CA LYS A 427 38.04 11.85 -6.71
C LYS A 427 38.87 10.62 -7.06
N GLY A 428 38.31 9.43 -6.84
CA GLY A 428 39.01 8.16 -7.09
C GLY A 428 39.91 7.67 -5.94
N SER A 429 40.08 8.47 -4.87
CA SER A 429 40.84 8.07 -3.67
C SER A 429 40.30 6.78 -3.03
N LYS A 430 41.17 6.07 -2.32
CA LYS A 430 40.87 4.82 -1.60
C LYS A 430 41.60 4.75 -0.26
N GLY A 431 41.13 3.86 0.61
CA GLY A 431 41.69 3.63 1.95
C GLY A 431 41.13 4.58 3.00
N ASP A 432 41.10 4.13 4.25
CA ASP A 432 40.63 4.93 5.38
C ASP A 432 41.59 6.10 5.65
N ARG A 433 41.04 7.19 6.20
CA ARG A 433 41.78 8.46 6.35
C ARG A 433 41.69 8.99 7.77
N GLU A 434 42.81 9.43 8.31
CA GLU A 434 42.90 10.03 9.63
C GLU A 434 43.54 11.43 9.51
N TYR A 435 42.91 12.42 10.14
CA TYR A 435 43.31 13.82 10.06
C TYR A 435 43.33 14.50 11.43
N THR A 436 44.45 15.16 11.75
CA THR A 436 44.65 15.89 13.01
C THR A 436 44.77 17.39 12.76
N ALA A 437 44.04 18.19 13.53
CA ALA A 437 44.11 19.65 13.50
C ALA A 437 45.33 20.17 14.29
N ILE A 438 46.17 20.99 13.65
CA ILE A 438 47.39 21.54 14.24
C ILE A 438 47.19 23.00 14.62
N TRP A 439 47.65 23.36 15.83
CA TRP A 439 47.36 24.63 16.50
C TRP A 439 48.64 25.37 16.94
N LYS A 440 48.54 26.69 17.06
CA LYS A 440 49.58 27.56 17.64
C LYS A 440 48.96 28.55 18.63
N ASP A 441 49.72 28.92 19.65
CA ASP A 441 49.30 29.92 20.64
C ASP A 441 49.10 31.30 19.99
N GLY A 442 47.94 31.92 20.21
CA GLY A 442 47.63 33.26 19.73
C GLY A 442 48.44 34.34 20.45
N ILE A 443 48.94 35.33 19.70
CA ILE A 443 49.60 36.50 20.27
C ILE A 443 48.53 37.50 20.70
N TYR A 444 48.58 37.90 21.97
CA TYR A 444 47.67 38.88 22.55
C TYR A 444 48.00 40.28 22.02
N ASP A 445 47.10 40.86 21.22
CA ASP A 445 47.14 42.28 20.87
C ASP A 445 46.47 43.10 22.00
N LYS A 446 47.09 44.20 22.40
CA LYS A 446 46.80 44.88 23.67
C LYS A 446 45.90 46.11 23.53
N ASP A 447 45.81 46.66 22.33
CA ASP A 447 45.23 47.99 22.08
C ASP A 447 43.97 47.95 21.22
N ARG A 448 43.26 46.81 21.22
CA ARG A 448 41.97 46.60 20.54
C ARG A 448 40.79 46.76 21.50
N TYR A 449 39.87 47.66 21.16
CA TYR A 449 38.66 48.00 21.92
C TYR A 449 37.39 47.58 21.16
N THR A 450 36.28 47.38 21.88
CA THR A 450 35.00 46.89 21.32
C THR A 450 33.93 47.97 21.23
N ILE A 451 32.95 47.77 20.34
CA ILE A 451 31.79 48.65 20.14
C ILE A 451 30.49 47.82 20.25
N GLU A 452 29.67 48.09 21.26
CA GLU A 452 28.37 47.46 21.48
C GLU A 452 27.22 48.36 20.97
N TYR A 453 26.36 47.84 20.09
CA TYR A 453 25.23 48.59 19.54
C TYR A 453 23.88 48.16 20.16
N ARG A 454 23.13 49.11 20.72
CA ARG A 454 21.81 48.90 21.35
C ARG A 454 20.71 49.55 20.50
N LEU A 455 20.16 48.78 19.56
CA LEU A 455 19.35 49.32 18.45
C LEU A 455 17.86 49.57 18.73
N ASP A 456 17.33 49.29 19.93
CA ASP A 456 15.89 49.42 20.25
C ASP A 456 14.92 48.84 19.18
N GLY A 457 15.28 47.68 18.61
CA GLY A 457 14.50 47.01 17.56
C GLY A 457 14.66 47.57 16.13
N GLY A 458 15.53 48.57 15.93
CA GLY A 458 16.04 48.92 14.61
C GLY A 458 17.08 47.92 14.06
N VAL A 459 17.49 48.14 12.81
CA VAL A 459 18.43 47.34 12.02
C VAL A 459 19.61 48.22 11.58
N MET A 460 20.80 47.63 11.48
CA MET A 460 22.03 48.30 11.07
C MET A 460 22.89 47.31 10.28
N ASP A 461 23.47 47.77 9.16
CA ASP A 461 24.41 46.99 8.34
C ASP A 461 25.73 47.76 8.14
N GLY A 462 26.86 47.07 8.32
CA GLY A 462 28.18 47.54 7.90
C GLY A 462 28.82 48.67 8.72
N ASN A 463 28.65 48.67 10.05
CA ASN A 463 29.53 49.38 10.99
C ASN A 463 30.49 48.36 11.68
N PRO A 464 31.67 48.78 12.18
CA PRO A 464 32.62 47.87 12.81
C PRO A 464 32.24 47.51 14.26
N GLU A 465 32.62 46.30 14.71
CA GLU A 465 32.39 45.78 16.07
C GLU A 465 33.57 46.05 17.03
N SER A 466 34.72 46.48 16.50
CA SER A 466 35.93 46.79 17.28
C SER A 466 36.85 47.74 16.49
N TYR A 467 37.75 48.41 17.21
CA TYR A 467 38.73 49.36 16.67
C TYR A 467 40.00 49.40 17.54
N THR A 468 41.04 50.08 17.06
CA THR A 468 42.33 50.30 17.75
C THR A 468 42.64 51.81 17.83
N SER A 469 43.67 52.22 18.57
CA SER A 469 44.03 53.66 18.60
C SER A 469 44.59 54.20 17.30
N ASP A 470 44.94 53.33 16.35
CA ASP A 470 45.69 53.68 15.14
C ASP A 470 44.78 53.71 13.89
N ASP A 471 43.51 53.27 14.06
CA ASP A 471 42.45 53.40 13.06
C ASP A 471 42.09 54.88 12.82
N GLN A 472 41.90 55.24 11.54
CA GLN A 472 41.48 56.59 11.13
C GLN A 472 40.01 56.85 11.50
N ASP A 473 39.61 58.14 11.59
CA ASP A 473 38.26 58.60 11.99
C ASP A 473 37.10 57.73 11.45
N ILE A 474 36.45 56.98 12.36
CA ILE A 474 35.40 56.01 12.02
C ILE A 474 34.03 56.67 12.10
N LEU A 475 33.35 56.80 10.96
CA LEU A 475 31.96 57.26 10.87
C LEU A 475 30.98 56.11 11.19
N ILE A 476 30.12 56.30 12.19
CA ILE A 476 29.07 55.33 12.56
C ILE A 476 27.78 55.63 11.79
N LYS A 477 27.41 54.74 10.87
CA LYS A 477 26.18 54.84 10.06
C LYS A 477 24.92 54.76 10.92
N ARG A 478 23.89 55.51 10.53
CA ARG A 478 22.57 55.52 11.17
C ARG A 478 21.84 54.16 11.02
N PRO A 479 21.06 53.72 12.02
CA PRO A 479 20.20 52.54 11.92
C PRO A 479 18.78 52.90 11.43
N HIS A 480 18.08 51.93 10.85
CA HIS A 480 16.72 52.07 10.34
C HIS A 480 15.70 51.31 11.21
N LYS A 481 14.47 51.82 11.35
CA LYS A 481 13.36 51.16 12.06
C LYS A 481 12.03 51.50 11.38
N ASP A 482 11.28 50.49 10.95
CA ASP A 482 10.00 50.67 10.26
C ASP A 482 9.06 51.59 11.07
N ASP A 483 8.53 52.64 10.43
CA ASP A 483 7.58 53.62 10.99
C ASP A 483 8.14 54.59 12.07
N TYR A 484 9.47 54.66 12.27
CA TYR A 484 10.11 55.64 13.16
C TYR A 484 11.29 56.37 12.49
N SER A 485 11.35 57.69 12.68
CA SER A 485 12.50 58.52 12.32
C SER A 485 13.63 58.31 13.32
N PHE A 486 14.87 58.19 12.82
CA PHE A 486 16.05 58.14 13.68
C PHE A 486 16.33 59.52 14.30
N ALA A 487 16.29 59.59 15.63
CA ALA A 487 16.38 60.82 16.40
C ALA A 487 17.80 61.15 16.89
N GLY A 488 18.71 60.18 16.87
CA GLY A 488 20.10 60.35 17.27
C GLY A 488 20.67 59.16 18.04
N TRP A 489 21.96 59.28 18.39
CA TRP A 489 22.70 58.29 19.18
C TRP A 489 22.84 58.73 20.63
N TRP A 490 22.80 57.78 21.56
CA TRP A 490 23.17 57.98 22.96
C TRP A 490 24.43 57.18 23.29
N VAL A 491 25.50 57.88 23.67
CA VAL A 491 26.81 57.28 23.98
C VAL A 491 26.92 56.91 25.45
N MET A 492 27.43 55.71 25.74
CA MET A 492 27.82 55.25 27.07
C MET A 492 29.21 54.60 27.00
N GLY A 493 30.08 54.93 27.95
CA GLY A 493 31.43 54.36 28.05
C GLY A 493 32.26 55.01 29.16
N ASP A 494 33.50 54.57 29.32
CA ASP A 494 34.35 54.79 30.50
C ASP A 494 35.18 56.09 30.46
N GLY A 495 34.51 57.20 30.17
CA GLY A 495 34.96 58.57 30.50
C GLY A 495 36.11 59.17 29.67
N ASN A 496 36.90 58.37 28.95
CA ASN A 496 38.05 58.81 28.13
C ASN A 496 37.76 58.84 26.62
N ILE A 497 36.49 58.74 26.22
CA ILE A 497 36.07 58.60 24.83
C ILE A 497 35.82 59.99 24.23
N PHE A 498 36.57 60.33 23.18
CA PHE A 498 36.26 61.49 22.34
C PHE A 498 35.25 61.08 21.27
N VAL A 499 34.18 61.87 21.11
CA VAL A 499 33.19 61.70 20.04
C VAL A 499 32.93 63.06 19.42
N LYS A 500 32.90 63.14 18.09
CA LYS A 500 32.47 64.35 17.37
C LYS A 500 31.12 64.14 16.71
N TRP A 501 30.23 65.11 16.93
CA TRP A 501 28.99 65.29 16.19
C TRP A 501 29.31 66.02 14.87
N ARG A 502 28.65 65.62 13.79
CA ARG A 502 28.93 66.13 12.43
C ARG A 502 28.14 67.40 12.08
N ASP A 503 27.05 67.64 12.79
CA ASP A 503 26.11 68.74 12.64
C ASP A 503 25.37 68.93 13.98
N ASP A 504 24.82 70.13 14.24
CA ASP A 504 24.13 70.45 15.49
C ASP A 504 22.81 69.65 15.65
N SER A 505 22.33 68.97 14.61
CA SER A 505 21.11 68.14 14.62
C SER A 505 21.29 66.68 15.07
N ILE A 506 22.30 66.38 15.91
CA ILE A 506 22.44 65.16 16.76
C ILE A 506 22.44 63.77 16.04
N LYS A 507 22.44 63.72 14.70
CA LYS A 507 22.15 62.48 13.93
C LYS A 507 23.35 61.63 13.51
N ASP A 508 24.59 62.12 13.53
CA ASP A 508 25.79 61.36 13.12
C ASP A 508 26.93 61.39 14.15
N ILE A 509 27.60 60.26 14.33
CA ILE A 509 28.74 60.07 15.24
C ILE A 509 30.02 59.74 14.46
N ILE A 510 31.13 60.37 14.85
CA ILE A 510 32.49 59.99 14.45
C ILE A 510 33.30 59.61 15.70
N ILE A 511 33.96 58.46 15.67
CA ILE A 511 35.02 58.05 16.62
C ILE A 511 36.36 58.54 16.04
N PRO A 512 37.04 59.54 16.64
CA PRO A 512 38.28 60.07 16.07
C PRO A 512 39.47 59.12 16.25
N HIS A 513 40.44 59.21 15.33
CA HIS A 513 41.75 58.57 15.44
C HIS A 513 42.43 58.86 16.79
N GLY A 514 43.10 57.87 17.38
CA GLY A 514 43.70 57.97 18.71
C GLY A 514 42.77 57.69 19.89
N SER A 515 41.47 57.42 19.64
CA SER A 515 40.51 57.06 20.68
C SER A 515 40.85 55.73 21.36
N ARG A 516 40.50 55.59 22.65
CA ARG A 516 40.75 54.38 23.46
C ARG A 516 39.60 54.15 24.45
N GLY A 517 39.33 52.89 24.79
CA GLY A 517 38.23 52.48 25.67
C GLY A 517 37.07 51.82 24.92
N ASN A 518 36.20 51.10 25.63
CA ASN A 518 35.10 50.34 25.00
C ASN A 518 33.84 51.20 24.88
N LEU A 519 33.19 51.14 23.72
CA LEU A 519 32.07 51.98 23.35
C LEU A 519 30.74 51.23 23.44
N ILE A 520 29.70 51.91 23.93
CA ILE A 520 28.30 51.44 23.85
C ILE A 520 27.45 52.55 23.22
N LEU A 521 26.81 52.26 22.09
CA LEU A 521 26.01 53.20 21.31
C LEU A 521 24.55 52.75 21.24
N ALA A 522 23.65 53.52 21.85
CA ALA A 522 22.21 53.22 21.86
C ALA A 522 21.44 54.13 20.89
N ALA A 523 20.57 53.53 20.07
CA ALA A 523 19.81 54.23 19.05
C ALA A 523 18.51 54.81 19.62
N MET A 524 18.15 56.04 19.23
CA MET A 524 16.88 56.68 19.59
C MET A 524 15.99 56.89 18.36
N PHE A 525 14.67 56.72 18.56
CA PHE A 525 13.66 56.69 17.49
C PHE A 525 12.38 57.41 17.93
N VAL A 526 11.73 58.13 17.01
CA VAL A 526 10.48 58.89 17.23
C VAL A 526 9.48 58.55 16.12
N GLU A 527 8.19 58.45 16.43
CA GLU A 527 7.14 58.11 15.45
C GLU A 527 7.02 59.20 14.38
N CYS A 528 6.92 58.80 13.10
CA CYS A 528 6.93 59.74 11.98
C CYS A 528 5.60 60.47 11.82
N ASP A 529 5.61 61.80 11.94
CA ASP A 529 4.58 62.62 11.29
C ASP A 529 4.87 62.73 9.79
N HIS A 530 3.83 62.83 8.95
CA HIS A 530 3.91 62.60 7.51
C HIS A 530 3.72 63.88 6.66
N GLU A 531 3.76 65.06 7.29
CA GLU A 531 3.54 66.35 6.61
C GLU A 531 4.84 67.04 6.12
N GLU A 532 6.02 66.65 6.61
CA GLU A 532 7.32 67.18 6.16
C GLU A 532 7.99 66.29 5.09
N MET A 533 8.56 66.93 4.05
CA MET A 533 9.16 66.30 2.87
C MET A 533 10.50 66.97 2.53
N GLU A 534 11.55 66.18 2.36
CA GLU A 534 12.91 66.58 1.98
C GLU A 534 13.12 66.33 0.47
N THR A 535 14.04 67.07 -0.18
CA THR A 535 14.33 66.96 -1.62
C THR A 535 15.80 66.67 -1.86
N GLU A 536 16.10 65.62 -2.62
CA GLU A 536 17.45 65.26 -3.06
C GLU A 536 17.68 65.63 -4.54
N PRO A 537 18.79 66.31 -4.89
CA PRO A 537 19.05 66.76 -6.26
C PRO A 537 19.34 65.61 -7.24
N ALA A 538 19.13 65.92 -8.51
CA ALA A 538 19.47 65.07 -9.65
C ALA A 538 20.97 64.74 -9.71
N ILE A 539 21.30 63.59 -10.29
CA ILE A 539 22.68 63.15 -10.58
C ILE A 539 22.76 62.84 -12.07
N GLU A 540 23.67 63.49 -12.79
CA GLU A 540 23.86 63.24 -14.22
C GLU A 540 24.48 61.85 -14.48
N PRO A 541 24.02 61.11 -15.52
CA PRO A 541 24.60 59.81 -15.88
C PRO A 541 26.03 59.95 -16.42
N THR A 542 26.88 58.98 -16.13
CA THR A 542 28.23 58.87 -16.72
C THR A 542 28.24 57.87 -17.88
N CYS A 543 29.40 57.55 -18.47
CA CYS A 543 29.48 56.54 -19.53
C CYS A 543 29.21 55.10 -19.04
N THR A 544 29.41 54.83 -17.75
CA THR A 544 29.32 53.50 -17.11
C THR A 544 28.24 53.42 -16.03
N GLU A 545 27.93 54.53 -15.36
CA GLU A 545 26.98 54.57 -14.24
C GLU A 545 25.73 55.39 -14.60
N ALA A 546 24.58 54.90 -14.15
CA ALA A 546 23.29 55.55 -14.39
C ALA A 546 23.08 56.74 -13.45
N GLY A 547 22.48 57.80 -13.99
CA GLY A 547 22.06 58.98 -13.25
C GLY A 547 20.63 58.83 -12.71
N ARG A 548 20.11 59.90 -12.11
CA ARG A 548 18.72 59.98 -11.64
C ARG A 548 18.20 61.41 -11.73
N THR A 549 16.89 61.58 -11.96
CA THR A 549 16.24 62.89 -11.78
C THR A 549 16.14 63.26 -10.29
N GLU A 550 15.80 64.52 -10.01
CA GLU A 550 15.50 65.02 -8.66
C GLU A 550 14.35 64.22 -8.03
N TYR A 551 14.37 64.05 -6.70
CA TYR A 551 13.29 63.35 -6.00
C TYR A 551 13.00 63.92 -4.62
N THR A 552 11.72 63.86 -4.25
CA THR A 552 11.19 64.28 -2.95
C THR A 552 10.84 63.05 -2.13
N HIS A 553 11.13 63.06 -0.82
CA HIS A 553 10.72 61.99 0.08
C HIS A 553 10.38 62.52 1.48
N CYS A 554 9.49 61.81 2.17
CA CYS A 554 9.36 61.99 3.61
C CYS A 554 10.57 61.34 4.31
N GLY A 555 10.96 61.80 5.51
CA GLY A 555 12.10 61.26 6.27
C GLY A 555 11.94 59.78 6.70
N CYS A 556 10.77 59.19 6.49
CA CYS A 556 10.49 57.76 6.67
C CYS A 556 10.66 56.91 5.39
N GLU A 557 11.04 57.52 4.26
CA GLU A 557 11.20 56.93 2.92
C GLU A 557 9.97 56.23 2.29
N LYS A 558 8.84 56.12 2.97
CA LYS A 558 7.64 55.41 2.46
C LYS A 558 6.85 56.20 1.40
N ASN A 559 6.89 57.53 1.45
CA ASN A 559 6.40 58.40 0.39
C ASN A 559 7.62 58.93 -0.38
N LYS A 560 7.75 58.56 -1.66
CA LYS A 560 8.74 59.10 -2.61
C LYS A 560 8.07 59.51 -3.92
N SER A 561 8.54 60.61 -4.51
CA SER A 561 8.08 61.12 -5.81
C SER A 561 9.25 61.71 -6.61
N GLY A 562 9.38 61.34 -7.89
CA GLY A 562 10.56 61.63 -8.71
C GLY A 562 11.61 60.51 -8.64
N GLY A 563 12.86 60.81 -9.02
CA GLY A 563 13.97 59.86 -8.92
C GLY A 563 14.02 58.79 -10.01
N GLU A 564 13.53 59.13 -11.21
CA GLU A 564 13.60 58.24 -12.38
C GLU A 564 15.06 58.03 -12.78
N VAL A 565 15.45 56.77 -12.96
CA VAL A 565 16.81 56.38 -13.34
C VAL A 565 17.08 56.79 -14.78
N ILE A 566 18.04 57.70 -14.98
CA ILE A 566 18.54 58.09 -16.30
C ILE A 566 19.62 57.06 -16.67
N PRO A 567 19.45 56.25 -17.72
CA PRO A 567 20.43 55.22 -18.08
C PRO A 567 21.84 55.80 -18.27
N ALA A 568 22.87 55.00 -17.95
CA ALA A 568 24.24 55.36 -18.24
C ALA A 568 24.37 55.78 -19.72
N LEU A 569 25.05 56.89 -19.98
CA LEU A 569 25.16 57.51 -21.32
C LEU A 569 25.75 56.56 -22.37
N GLY A 570 26.49 55.55 -21.92
CA GLY A 570 27.28 54.67 -22.76
C GLY A 570 28.54 55.34 -23.28
N HIS A 571 29.53 54.51 -23.62
CA HIS A 571 30.75 54.96 -24.27
C HIS A 571 30.45 55.31 -25.74
N GLN A 572 30.45 56.59 -26.08
CA GLN A 572 30.47 57.04 -27.47
C GLN A 572 31.91 57.02 -27.96
N TYR A 573 32.32 55.88 -28.52
CA TYR A 573 33.62 55.70 -29.16
C TYR A 573 33.75 56.54 -30.44
N ASP A 574 34.98 56.91 -30.79
CA ASP A 574 35.36 57.42 -32.11
C ASP A 574 35.26 56.31 -33.19
N GLU A 575 35.66 56.61 -34.43
CA GLU A 575 35.62 55.62 -35.53
C GLU A 575 36.70 54.52 -35.41
N GLY A 576 37.60 54.65 -34.44
CA GLY A 576 38.68 53.71 -34.14
C GLY A 576 39.88 53.80 -35.08
N VAL A 577 41.04 54.15 -34.53
CA VAL A 577 42.30 54.19 -35.27
C VAL A 577 42.86 52.77 -35.41
N VAL A 578 43.28 52.39 -36.61
CA VAL A 578 43.99 51.12 -36.84
C VAL A 578 45.39 51.23 -36.23
N THR A 579 45.60 50.56 -35.10
CA THR A 579 46.86 50.55 -34.35
C THR A 579 47.76 49.37 -34.71
N LYS A 580 47.21 48.34 -35.36
CA LYS A 580 47.94 47.29 -36.08
C LYS A 580 47.14 46.89 -37.33
N GLU A 581 47.74 46.92 -38.52
CA GLU A 581 47.04 46.47 -39.73
C GLU A 581 46.88 44.94 -39.79
N PRO A 582 45.75 44.42 -40.33
CA PRO A 582 45.57 43.00 -40.59
C PRO A 582 46.36 42.56 -41.84
N LYS A 583 46.73 41.28 -41.88
CA LYS A 583 47.33 40.62 -43.05
C LYS A 583 46.65 39.29 -43.30
N VAL A 584 47.00 38.63 -44.39
CA VAL A 584 46.64 37.21 -44.60
C VAL A 584 47.28 36.39 -43.48
N GLY A 585 46.47 35.72 -42.65
CA GLY A 585 46.91 34.92 -41.51
C GLY A 585 47.27 35.69 -40.22
N GLU A 586 47.36 37.02 -40.22
CA GLU A 586 47.55 37.83 -39.01
C GLU A 586 46.38 38.79 -38.78
N LYS A 587 45.76 38.73 -37.60
CA LYS A 587 44.80 39.75 -37.18
C LYS A 587 45.46 41.10 -36.96
N GLY A 588 44.75 42.15 -37.35
CA GLY A 588 45.02 43.54 -37.00
C GLY A 588 44.33 43.93 -35.70
N ILE A 589 44.50 45.19 -35.29
CA ILE A 589 43.87 45.78 -34.11
C ILE A 589 43.42 47.20 -34.46
N ARG A 590 42.17 47.53 -34.14
CA ARG A 590 41.64 48.88 -34.12
C ARG A 590 41.44 49.30 -32.66
N THR A 591 41.99 50.44 -32.27
CA THR A 591 41.78 51.02 -30.94
C THR A 591 40.77 52.16 -31.05
N PHE A 592 39.70 52.05 -30.28
CA PHE A 592 38.58 52.97 -30.22
C PHE A 592 38.65 53.79 -28.92
N THR A 593 38.57 55.11 -29.01
CA THR A 593 38.63 56.02 -27.85
C THR A 593 37.26 56.60 -27.56
N CYS A 594 36.76 56.49 -26.32
CA CYS A 594 35.51 57.12 -25.93
C CYS A 594 35.66 58.64 -25.99
N GLN A 595 34.95 59.30 -26.90
CA GLN A 595 35.03 60.75 -27.09
C GLN A 595 34.63 61.50 -25.80
N ARG A 596 33.75 60.90 -24.99
CA ARG A 596 33.26 61.44 -23.70
C ARG A 596 34.26 61.22 -22.55
N CYS A 597 34.54 59.97 -22.17
CA CYS A 597 35.35 59.65 -20.98
C CYS A 597 36.81 59.24 -21.24
N LYS A 598 37.26 59.24 -22.50
CA LYS A 598 38.62 58.87 -22.96
C LYS A 598 39.06 57.42 -22.74
N GLU A 599 38.24 56.60 -22.08
CA GLU A 599 38.39 55.14 -22.00
C GLU A 599 38.62 54.52 -23.40
N THR A 600 39.57 53.59 -23.52
CA THR A 600 39.88 52.93 -24.80
C THR A 600 39.50 51.46 -24.81
N LYS A 601 38.83 51.00 -25.86
CA LYS A 601 38.69 49.56 -26.16
C LYS A 601 39.51 49.19 -27.40
N THR A 602 39.99 47.96 -27.46
CA THR A 602 40.57 47.37 -28.67
C THR A 602 39.61 46.36 -29.28
N GLU A 603 39.66 46.27 -30.60
CA GLU A 603 38.88 45.30 -31.39
C GLU A 603 39.83 44.67 -32.41
N GLU A 604 39.88 43.34 -32.46
CA GLU A 604 40.69 42.65 -33.46
C GLU A 604 40.08 42.85 -34.84
N ILE A 605 40.86 43.38 -35.78
CA ILE A 605 40.48 43.37 -37.19
C ILE A 605 40.78 41.96 -37.71
N PRO A 606 39.80 41.21 -38.24
CA PRO A 606 40.04 39.86 -38.74
C PRO A 606 41.19 39.80 -39.75
N ALA A 607 41.90 38.67 -39.78
CA ALA A 607 42.71 38.32 -40.94
C ALA A 607 41.80 38.26 -42.18
N LEU A 608 42.36 38.54 -43.36
CA LEU A 608 41.55 38.62 -44.59
C LEU A 608 41.08 37.21 -45.01
N GLU A 609 39.77 36.99 -44.97
CA GLU A 609 39.07 35.71 -45.26
C GLU A 609 37.86 35.92 -46.21
N ASP A 610 37.31 34.84 -46.78
CA ASP A 610 36.59 34.85 -48.07
C ASP A 610 35.06 34.53 -47.97
N ASN A 611 34.23 35.57 -48.10
CA ASN A 611 32.80 35.60 -48.56
C ASN A 611 31.62 34.80 -47.87
N SER A 612 30.72 35.54 -47.16
CA SER A 612 29.21 35.60 -47.29
C SER A 612 28.12 34.75 -46.48
N LYS A 613 27.48 35.35 -45.44
CA LYS A 613 26.00 35.33 -44.95
C LYS A 613 25.36 34.09 -44.23
N GLY A 614 24.23 34.11 -43.45
CA GLY A 614 23.51 35.16 -42.64
C GLY A 614 21.97 34.99 -42.24
N ASN A 615 21.62 34.70 -40.96
CA ASN A 615 20.36 34.95 -40.12
C ASN A 615 18.95 34.33 -40.50
N VAL A 616 17.76 34.41 -39.81
CA VAL A 616 17.14 35.17 -38.64
C VAL A 616 15.92 34.43 -37.91
N THR A 617 15.02 35.10 -37.13
CA THR A 617 13.99 34.61 -36.09
C THR A 617 12.46 34.79 -36.44
N ASP A 618 11.34 34.61 -35.65
CA ASP A 618 10.89 35.14 -34.31
C ASP A 618 9.74 34.38 -33.47
N ASN A 619 8.71 35.04 -32.85
CA ASN A 619 8.11 34.71 -31.49
C ASN A 619 6.52 34.75 -31.21
N PRO A 620 5.97 34.41 -29.97
CA PRO A 620 4.53 34.05 -29.63
C PRO A 620 3.69 34.86 -28.54
N ASN A 621 2.45 34.42 -28.12
CA ASN A 621 1.47 34.99 -27.12
C ASN A 621 0.33 33.96 -26.68
N LYS A 622 -0.69 34.07 -25.74
CA LYS A 622 -1.16 34.96 -24.60
C LYS A 622 -1.90 34.20 -23.40
N ASP A 623 -3.13 34.58 -22.92
CA ASP A 623 -3.65 34.40 -21.50
C ASP A 623 -5.21 34.44 -21.24
N ASP A 624 -5.69 34.29 -19.95
CA ASP A 624 -7.00 34.62 -19.24
C ASP A 624 -7.89 33.53 -18.51
N THR A 625 -8.89 33.93 -17.66
CA THR A 625 -9.48 33.15 -16.49
C THR A 625 -11.02 32.91 -16.41
N VAL A 626 -11.57 31.94 -15.59
CA VAL A 626 -12.92 31.95 -14.89
C VAL A 626 -13.40 30.66 -14.09
N THR A 627 -14.02 30.87 -12.89
CA THR A 627 -15.01 30.10 -12.03
C THR A 627 -15.03 28.53 -11.81
N ASP A 628 -16.11 28.08 -11.12
CA ASP A 628 -16.34 26.90 -10.22
C ASP A 628 -16.42 25.52 -10.91
N VAL A 629 -16.74 24.42 -10.18
CA VAL A 629 -16.71 23.05 -10.75
C VAL A 629 -17.68 21.97 -10.25
N ASN A 630 -18.16 21.22 -11.24
CA ASN A 630 -18.66 19.85 -11.19
C ASN A 630 -17.61 18.84 -10.64
N PRO A 631 -17.96 17.87 -9.75
CA PRO A 631 -17.00 16.91 -9.19
C PRO A 631 -16.41 15.87 -10.16
N ASN A 632 -16.92 15.74 -11.39
CA ASN A 632 -16.46 14.78 -12.40
C ASN A 632 -15.85 15.44 -13.66
N ASP A 633 -15.31 16.65 -13.52
CA ASP A 633 -14.49 17.32 -14.53
C ASP A 633 -13.03 16.83 -14.43
N PRO A 634 -12.44 16.19 -15.47
CA PRO A 634 -11.05 15.73 -15.44
C PRO A 634 -10.02 16.85 -15.25
N ASP A 635 -10.27 18.04 -15.80
CA ASP A 635 -9.26 19.09 -15.97
C ASP A 635 -9.08 20.01 -14.75
N LYS A 636 -9.92 19.87 -13.72
CA LYS A 636 -9.82 20.65 -12.48
C LYS A 636 -9.38 19.80 -11.27
N THR A 637 -8.49 18.84 -11.49
CA THR A 637 -7.73 18.20 -10.41
C THR A 637 -6.56 19.11 -9.97
N PRO A 638 -6.45 19.52 -8.69
CA PRO A 638 -5.38 20.43 -8.25
C PRO A 638 -3.99 19.84 -8.45
N LYS A 639 -3.06 20.62 -9.01
CA LYS A 639 -1.70 20.19 -9.38
C LYS A 639 -0.80 20.03 -8.15
N GLU A 640 0.35 19.34 -8.29
CA GLU A 640 1.22 19.03 -7.14
C GLU A 640 1.75 20.31 -6.44
N GLY A 641 1.30 20.54 -5.21
CA GLY A 641 1.63 21.70 -4.39
C GLY A 641 0.47 22.69 -4.17
N GLU A 642 -0.57 22.63 -5.00
CA GLU A 642 -1.70 23.56 -4.94
C GLU A 642 -2.66 23.31 -3.76
N VAL A 643 -3.43 24.34 -3.39
CA VAL A 643 -4.54 24.19 -2.43
C VAL A 643 -5.57 23.24 -3.03
N GLY A 644 -5.85 22.14 -2.34
CA GLY A 644 -6.71 21.09 -2.86
C GLY A 644 -6.00 19.76 -3.10
N TRP A 645 -4.71 19.79 -3.45
CA TRP A 645 -3.91 18.60 -3.78
C TRP A 645 -3.77 17.66 -2.57
N THR A 646 -3.61 16.36 -2.83
CA THR A 646 -3.54 15.34 -1.78
C THR A 646 -2.33 14.43 -1.93
N PHE A 647 -1.71 14.06 -0.81
CA PHE A 647 -0.48 13.27 -0.80
C PHE A 647 -0.40 12.26 0.34
N LYS A 648 0.35 11.17 0.07
CA LYS A 648 0.62 10.04 0.97
C LYS A 648 2.00 10.21 1.61
N THR A 649 2.12 9.90 2.90
CA THR A 649 3.39 9.71 3.62
C THR A 649 3.25 8.55 4.62
N SER A 650 4.35 8.09 5.22
CA SER A 650 4.32 7.10 6.30
C SER A 650 3.43 7.47 7.50
N LYS A 651 3.18 8.78 7.70
CA LYS A 651 2.35 9.34 8.78
C LYS A 651 0.86 9.33 8.44
N GLY A 652 0.47 9.32 7.17
CA GLY A 652 -0.93 9.35 6.71
C GLY A 652 -1.11 9.94 5.31
N TYR A 653 -2.36 10.02 4.88
CA TYR A 653 -2.82 10.81 3.74
C TYR A 653 -3.19 12.23 4.19
N PHE A 654 -2.83 13.23 3.39
CA PHE A 654 -3.02 14.66 3.69
C PHE A 654 -3.61 15.40 2.48
N LYS A 655 -4.29 16.53 2.73
CA LYS A 655 -4.76 17.48 1.70
C LYS A 655 -4.25 18.89 2.02
N ILE A 656 -3.71 19.60 1.04
CA ILE A 656 -3.28 20.98 1.19
C ILE A 656 -4.51 21.87 1.39
N THR A 657 -4.46 22.70 2.43
CA THR A 657 -5.50 23.66 2.83
C THR A 657 -5.01 25.11 2.83
N LYS A 658 -3.69 25.33 2.70
CA LYS A 658 -3.05 26.62 2.40
C LYS A 658 -1.69 26.34 1.75
N ALA A 659 -1.36 27.05 0.67
CA ALA A 659 -0.05 27.03 0.00
C ALA A 659 0.80 28.27 0.38
N GLY A 660 1.96 28.44 -0.27
CA GLY A 660 2.89 29.57 -0.03
C GLY A 660 3.78 29.39 1.21
N LYS A 661 4.42 30.50 1.66
CA LYS A 661 5.53 30.55 2.66
C LYS A 661 5.28 29.80 3.98
N GLU A 662 4.02 29.60 4.38
CA GLU A 662 3.65 28.71 5.48
C GLU A 662 2.50 27.77 5.09
N PRO A 663 2.78 26.58 4.52
CA PRO A 663 1.73 25.73 3.97
C PRO A 663 1.06 24.88 5.07
N GLU A 664 -0.27 24.78 5.03
CA GLU A 664 -1.09 24.09 6.03
C GLU A 664 -1.89 22.93 5.41
N VAL A 665 -2.00 21.80 6.09
CA VAL A 665 -2.70 20.58 5.61
C VAL A 665 -3.74 20.02 6.58
N ALA A 666 -4.76 19.38 6.00
CA ALA A 666 -5.69 18.49 6.68
C ALA A 666 -5.17 17.04 6.67
N PHE A 667 -5.29 16.33 7.79
CA PHE A 667 -5.10 14.88 7.84
C PHE A 667 -6.35 14.17 7.32
N LEU A 668 -6.23 13.42 6.22
CA LEU A 668 -7.35 12.71 5.57
C LEU A 668 -7.59 11.32 6.16
N SER A 669 -6.56 10.48 6.29
CA SER A 669 -6.68 9.07 6.69
C SER A 669 -5.34 8.51 7.15
N PRO A 670 -5.31 7.54 8.10
CA PRO A 670 -4.10 6.74 8.31
C PRO A 670 -3.78 5.88 7.07
N VAL A 671 -2.50 5.52 6.91
CA VAL A 671 -2.02 4.67 5.79
C VAL A 671 -2.61 3.25 5.83
N SER A 672 -2.93 2.74 7.02
CA SER A 672 -3.46 1.38 7.19
C SER A 672 -4.60 1.35 8.22
N THR A 673 -5.69 0.69 7.85
CA THR A 673 -6.90 0.47 8.67
C THR A 673 -6.68 -0.55 9.78
N LYS A 674 -5.64 -1.40 9.67
CA LYS A 674 -5.28 -2.45 10.65
C LYS A 674 -4.62 -1.88 11.91
N LYS A 675 -4.08 -0.64 11.89
CA LYS A 675 -3.32 -0.04 13.00
C LYS A 675 -4.12 0.05 14.32
N THR A 676 -3.51 -0.43 15.41
CA THR A 676 -4.08 -0.40 16.77
C THR A 676 -3.90 0.94 17.47
N SER A 677 -2.97 1.79 17.01
CA SER A 677 -2.88 3.18 17.45
C SER A 677 -2.53 4.13 16.31
N ALA A 678 -2.88 5.40 16.47
CA ALA A 678 -2.62 6.45 15.50
C ALA A 678 -2.09 7.73 16.16
N VAL A 679 -1.24 8.47 15.46
CA VAL A 679 -0.73 9.79 15.85
C VAL A 679 -0.92 10.73 14.67
N ILE A 680 -1.73 11.77 14.86
CA ILE A 680 -1.80 12.91 13.93
C ILE A 680 -0.66 13.84 14.34
N PRO A 681 0.37 14.05 13.49
CA PRO A 681 1.57 14.78 13.86
C PRO A 681 1.31 16.30 13.93
N ASN A 682 2.34 17.07 14.32
CA ASN A 682 2.29 18.54 14.26
C ASN A 682 2.59 19.05 12.84
N THR A 683 3.48 18.35 12.14
CA THR A 683 3.98 18.66 10.79
C THR A 683 4.22 17.39 9.99
N VAL A 684 4.25 17.51 8.67
CA VAL A 684 4.61 16.44 7.72
C VAL A 684 5.51 17.02 6.62
N LYS A 685 6.52 16.28 6.15
CA LYS A 685 7.38 16.65 5.02
C LYS A 685 6.98 15.85 3.77
N LYS A 686 7.06 16.47 2.58
CA LYS A 686 6.92 15.85 1.24
C LYS A 686 7.68 16.73 0.25
N LYS A 687 8.59 16.16 -0.56
CA LYS A 687 9.50 16.87 -1.49
C LYS A 687 10.14 18.13 -0.84
N GLY A 688 10.89 17.94 0.25
CA GLY A 688 11.51 19.02 1.05
C GLY A 688 10.52 19.83 1.92
N ILE A 689 9.41 20.29 1.35
CA ILE A 689 8.43 21.20 1.95
C ILE A 689 7.85 20.64 3.25
N THR A 690 7.77 21.49 4.28
CA THR A 690 7.27 21.14 5.63
C THR A 690 5.88 21.77 5.88
N TYR A 691 4.84 20.94 5.86
CA TYR A 691 3.45 21.34 6.03
C TYR A 691 3.01 21.29 7.50
N LYS A 692 2.28 22.31 7.95
CA LYS A 692 1.65 22.37 9.29
C LYS A 692 0.33 21.58 9.30
N VAL A 693 0.19 20.59 10.18
CA VAL A 693 -1.03 19.77 10.25
C VAL A 693 -2.07 20.45 11.15
N ILE A 694 -3.08 21.04 10.54
CA ILE A 694 -4.04 21.93 11.23
C ILE A 694 -5.41 21.31 11.49
N SER A 695 -5.78 20.23 10.81
CA SER A 695 -7.12 19.66 10.94
C SER A 695 -7.11 18.15 10.76
N ILE A 696 -8.15 17.51 11.25
CA ILE A 696 -8.51 16.13 10.89
C ILE A 696 -9.78 16.21 10.06
N ALA A 697 -9.77 15.62 8.87
CA ALA A 697 -10.87 15.69 7.92
C ALA A 697 -12.13 14.94 8.38
N ASP A 698 -13.22 15.17 7.66
CA ASP A 698 -14.47 14.43 7.82
C ASP A 698 -14.25 12.93 7.55
N ASN A 699 -14.88 12.07 8.36
CA ASN A 699 -14.82 10.61 8.26
C ASN A 699 -13.40 9.97 8.38
N ALA A 700 -12.35 10.71 8.76
CA ALA A 700 -10.94 10.31 8.61
C ALA A 700 -10.50 8.93 9.16
N PHE A 701 -11.17 8.39 10.18
CA PHE A 701 -10.92 7.05 10.74
C PHE A 701 -12.13 6.10 10.61
N VAL A 702 -13.11 6.42 9.76
CA VAL A 702 -14.34 5.62 9.59
C VAL A 702 -14.06 4.22 9.04
N LYS A 703 -12.95 3.99 8.34
CA LYS A 703 -12.51 2.65 7.89
C LYS A 703 -11.78 1.85 8.99
N CYS A 704 -11.43 2.45 10.14
CA CYS A 704 -10.66 1.82 11.22
C CYS A 704 -11.50 1.09 12.30
N LYS A 705 -12.80 0.83 12.04
CA LYS A 705 -13.81 0.39 13.03
C LYS A 705 -13.38 -0.78 13.94
N LYS A 706 -12.74 -1.80 13.35
CA LYS A 706 -12.49 -3.11 13.99
C LYS A 706 -11.25 -3.17 14.90
N LYS A 707 -10.23 -2.31 14.73
CA LYS A 707 -8.89 -2.50 15.36
C LYS A 707 -8.32 -1.29 16.16
N LEU A 708 -8.68 -0.04 15.85
CA LEU A 708 -8.08 1.15 16.49
C LEU A 708 -8.40 1.24 18.00
N LYS A 709 -7.37 1.28 18.86
CA LYS A 709 -7.46 1.34 20.35
C LYS A 709 -7.12 2.71 20.94
N LYS A 710 -6.19 3.48 20.34
CA LYS A 710 -5.65 4.75 20.87
C LYS A 710 -5.39 5.76 19.74
N VAL A 711 -5.74 7.03 19.93
CA VAL A 711 -5.31 8.13 19.05
C VAL A 711 -4.65 9.26 19.83
N THR A 712 -3.64 9.89 19.22
CA THR A 712 -3.00 11.12 19.72
C THR A 712 -3.10 12.21 18.67
N ILE A 713 -3.60 13.39 19.05
CA ILE A 713 -3.81 14.55 18.19
C ILE A 713 -2.74 15.60 18.53
N GLY A 714 -2.05 16.11 17.51
CA GLY A 714 -0.92 17.05 17.61
C GLY A 714 -1.23 18.39 18.29
N THR A 715 -0.18 19.16 18.57
CA THR A 715 -0.26 20.46 19.25
C THR A 715 -0.75 21.60 18.34
N LYS A 716 -0.49 21.51 17.03
CA LYS A 716 -0.85 22.52 16.03
C LYS A 716 -2.29 22.37 15.48
N VAL A 717 -2.98 21.26 15.78
CA VAL A 717 -4.33 20.97 15.27
C VAL A 717 -5.36 21.97 15.81
N LYS A 718 -6.04 22.65 14.87
CA LYS A 718 -7.09 23.67 15.05
C LYS A 718 -8.50 23.06 15.01
N SER A 719 -8.76 21.96 14.30
CA SER A 719 -10.12 21.36 14.17
C SER A 719 -10.15 19.83 13.99
N ILE A 720 -11.33 19.22 14.24
CA ILE A 720 -11.63 17.81 13.99
C ILE A 720 -12.97 17.70 13.22
N GLY A 721 -13.01 16.96 12.12
CA GLY A 721 -14.16 16.85 11.22
C GLY A 721 -15.37 16.08 11.75
N LYS A 722 -16.48 16.19 10.99
CA LYS A 722 -17.73 15.42 11.13
C LYS A 722 -17.41 13.92 11.03
N ASN A 723 -18.06 13.10 11.84
CA ASN A 723 -17.87 11.64 11.84
C ASN A 723 -16.41 11.12 12.00
N ALA A 724 -15.41 11.95 12.33
CA ALA A 724 -13.98 11.61 12.17
C ALA A 724 -13.55 10.27 12.79
N PHE A 725 -14.13 9.86 13.92
CA PHE A 725 -13.92 8.56 14.59
C PHE A 725 -15.23 7.74 14.73
N LYS A 726 -16.20 7.96 13.84
CA LYS A 726 -17.54 7.32 13.87
C LYS A 726 -17.42 5.80 13.76
N GLY A 727 -17.91 5.08 14.77
CA GLY A 727 -17.92 3.62 14.80
C GLY A 727 -16.59 2.94 15.14
N CYS A 728 -15.58 3.67 15.64
CA CYS A 728 -14.35 3.07 16.15
C CYS A 728 -14.59 2.35 17.51
N LYS A 729 -15.36 1.24 17.52
CA LYS A 729 -15.85 0.54 18.72
C LYS A 729 -14.74 0.19 19.74
N LYS A 730 -13.51 -0.08 19.28
CA LYS A 730 -12.36 -0.43 20.15
C LYS A 730 -11.54 0.79 20.65
N LEU A 731 -11.85 2.03 20.24
CA LEU A 731 -11.10 3.24 20.59
C LEU A 731 -11.31 3.63 22.06
N LYS A 732 -10.37 3.22 22.93
CA LYS A 732 -10.40 3.42 24.39
C LYS A 732 -9.74 4.72 24.84
N THR A 733 -8.81 5.31 24.07
CA THR A 733 -8.05 6.50 24.49
C THR A 733 -7.92 7.55 23.37
N VAL A 734 -8.23 8.80 23.68
CA VAL A 734 -8.08 9.97 22.79
C VAL A 734 -7.24 11.03 23.51
N THR A 735 -5.99 11.23 23.09
CA THR A 735 -5.10 12.26 23.65
C THR A 735 -5.10 13.51 22.77
N ILE A 736 -5.48 14.66 23.32
CA ILE A 736 -5.51 15.95 22.63
C ILE A 736 -4.35 16.80 23.15
N LYS A 737 -3.29 17.02 22.35
CA LYS A 737 -2.14 17.85 22.75
C LYS A 737 -2.31 19.35 22.45
N THR A 738 -3.20 19.72 21.53
CA THR A 738 -3.47 21.12 21.15
C THR A 738 -4.07 21.95 22.30
N LYS A 739 -3.60 23.20 22.43
CA LYS A 739 -4.13 24.25 23.33
C LYS A 739 -5.02 25.27 22.57
N SER A 740 -5.22 25.07 21.27
CA SER A 740 -5.81 26.03 20.31
C SER A 740 -6.98 25.45 19.49
N LEU A 741 -7.44 24.22 19.79
CA LEU A 741 -8.59 23.59 19.15
C LEU A 741 -9.83 24.52 19.13
N LYS A 742 -10.26 24.92 17.93
CA LYS A 742 -11.39 25.80 17.65
C LYS A 742 -12.72 25.02 17.59
N SER A 743 -12.76 23.88 16.89
CA SER A 743 -13.99 23.12 16.58
C SER A 743 -13.84 21.60 16.62
N ILE A 744 -14.96 20.88 16.81
CA ILE A 744 -15.11 19.43 16.64
C ILE A 744 -16.47 19.17 15.96
N GLY A 745 -16.48 18.42 14.86
CA GLY A 745 -17.65 18.21 14.01
C GLY A 745 -18.75 17.33 14.61
N LYS A 746 -19.95 17.43 14.03
CA LYS A 746 -21.14 16.64 14.39
C LYS A 746 -20.81 15.13 14.29
N ASN A 747 -21.20 14.37 15.31
CA ASN A 747 -20.96 12.92 15.42
C ASN A 747 -19.48 12.46 15.40
N ALA A 748 -18.47 13.33 15.59
CA ALA A 748 -17.06 12.94 15.46
C ALA A 748 -16.65 11.75 16.35
N PHE A 749 -17.32 11.53 17.49
CA PHE A 749 -17.08 10.41 18.40
C PHE A 749 -18.28 9.44 18.54
N LYS A 750 -19.28 9.48 17.63
CA LYS A 750 -20.45 8.59 17.70
C LYS A 750 -20.02 7.12 17.54
N GLY A 751 -20.21 6.31 18.57
CA GLY A 751 -19.93 4.87 18.53
C GLY A 751 -18.47 4.46 18.78
N ILE A 752 -17.68 5.29 19.46
CA ILE A 752 -16.41 4.86 20.08
C ILE A 752 -16.67 4.04 21.37
N ASN A 753 -15.61 3.54 22.02
CA ASN A 753 -15.75 2.72 23.23
C ASN A 753 -16.50 3.45 24.36
N SER A 754 -17.46 2.78 25.01
CA SER A 754 -18.33 3.38 26.03
C SER A 754 -17.60 3.92 27.26
N LYS A 755 -16.46 3.34 27.63
CA LYS A 755 -15.59 3.76 28.75
C LYS A 755 -14.36 4.58 28.29
N ALA A 756 -14.42 5.22 27.10
CA ALA A 756 -13.29 5.95 26.53
C ALA A 756 -12.73 7.06 27.44
N LYS A 757 -11.39 7.20 27.43
CA LYS A 757 -10.65 8.23 28.18
C LYS A 757 -10.14 9.32 27.23
N PHE A 758 -10.63 10.55 27.39
CA PHE A 758 -10.09 11.74 26.72
C PHE A 758 -9.07 12.42 27.64
N LYS A 759 -7.82 12.53 27.20
CA LYS A 759 -6.75 13.25 27.90
C LYS A 759 -6.51 14.61 27.25
N LEU A 760 -6.66 15.69 28.00
CA LEU A 760 -6.40 17.07 27.57
C LEU A 760 -4.98 17.52 28.00
N PRO A 761 -4.46 18.69 27.56
CA PRO A 761 -3.15 19.17 28.01
C PRO A 761 -3.15 19.57 29.50
N LYS A 762 -2.14 19.13 30.27
CA LYS A 762 -1.95 19.50 31.69
C LYS A 762 -2.02 21.04 31.90
N LYS A 763 -1.14 21.78 31.20
CA LYS A 763 -1.08 23.26 31.20
C LYS A 763 -2.18 23.89 30.28
N LEU A 764 -3.45 23.58 30.53
CA LEU A 764 -4.64 24.19 29.89
C LEU A 764 -5.51 24.92 30.94
N SER A 765 -5.99 26.14 30.64
CA SER A 765 -6.75 26.98 31.58
C SER A 765 -8.17 26.46 31.85
N LYS A 766 -8.75 26.79 33.03
CA LYS A 766 -10.10 26.35 33.46
C LYS A 766 -11.17 26.64 32.39
N LYS A 767 -11.18 27.86 31.82
CA LYS A 767 -12.07 28.31 30.72
C LYS A 767 -11.94 27.43 29.45
N LYS A 768 -10.71 27.13 29.01
CA LYS A 768 -10.46 26.25 27.83
C LYS A 768 -10.83 24.78 28.11
N VAL A 769 -10.58 24.24 29.30
CA VAL A 769 -11.02 22.88 29.69
C VAL A 769 -12.55 22.74 29.62
N SER A 770 -13.29 23.74 30.11
CA SER A 770 -14.76 23.76 30.00
C SER A 770 -15.22 23.77 28.54
N LYS A 771 -14.64 24.64 27.69
CA LYS A 771 -14.92 24.68 26.24
C LYS A 771 -14.68 23.31 25.57
N TYR A 772 -13.54 22.66 25.84
CA TYR A 772 -13.22 21.36 25.26
C TYR A 772 -14.19 20.26 25.74
N LYS A 773 -14.53 20.22 27.04
CA LYS A 773 -15.54 19.30 27.58
C LYS A 773 -16.92 19.49 26.91
N LYS A 774 -17.36 20.74 26.68
CA LYS A 774 -18.61 21.05 25.95
C LYS A 774 -18.55 20.56 24.50
N MET A 775 -17.44 20.81 23.78
CA MET A 775 -17.24 20.38 22.39
C MET A 775 -17.23 18.84 22.23
N ILE A 776 -16.49 18.12 23.09
CA ILE A 776 -16.42 16.64 23.05
C ILE A 776 -17.80 16.02 23.31
N LYS A 777 -18.59 16.57 24.25
CA LYS A 777 -19.99 16.14 24.49
C LYS A 777 -20.89 16.41 23.28
N LYS A 778 -20.86 17.62 22.69
CA LYS A 778 -21.65 17.95 21.47
C LYS A 778 -21.31 17.04 20.29
N ALA A 779 -20.06 16.58 20.17
CA ALA A 779 -19.59 15.64 19.14
C ALA A 779 -20.04 14.16 19.34
N LYS A 780 -21.02 13.91 20.23
CA LYS A 780 -21.60 12.59 20.57
C LYS A 780 -20.59 11.58 21.14
N ALA A 781 -19.65 12.05 21.96
CA ALA A 781 -18.86 11.15 22.82
C ALA A 781 -19.77 10.40 23.83
N PRO A 782 -19.46 9.15 24.22
CA PRO A 782 -20.33 8.35 25.10
C PRO A 782 -20.57 8.97 26.49
N LYS A 783 -21.78 8.78 27.06
CA LYS A 783 -22.16 9.27 28.40
C LYS A 783 -21.17 8.85 29.50
N LYS A 784 -20.64 7.62 29.43
CA LYS A 784 -19.70 7.02 30.40
C LYS A 784 -18.20 7.32 30.11
N ALA A 785 -17.88 8.20 29.17
CA ALA A 785 -16.50 8.57 28.83
C ALA A 785 -15.88 9.55 29.86
N LYS A 786 -14.65 9.28 30.33
CA LYS A 786 -13.93 10.16 31.27
C LYS A 786 -13.10 11.20 30.52
N ILE A 787 -13.18 12.48 30.90
CA ILE A 787 -12.42 13.59 30.30
C ILE A 787 -11.52 14.23 31.37
N THR A 788 -10.21 13.95 31.31
CA THR A 788 -9.20 14.39 32.28
C THR A 788 -8.22 15.38 31.66
N LYS A 789 -7.37 16.00 32.50
CA LYS A 789 -6.06 16.51 32.08
C LYS A 789 -5.03 15.37 31.99
#